data_AF-A0A2A9G031-F1
#
_entry.id   AF-A0A2A9G031-F1
#
_cell.length_a   1.000
_cell.length_b   1.000
_cell.length_c   1.000
_cell.angle_alpha   90.00
_cell.angle_beta   90.00
_cell.angle_gamma   90.00
#
_symmetry.space_group_name_H-M   'P 1'
#
loop_
_entity.id
_entity.type
_entity.pdbx_description
1 polymer ?
#
loop_
_entity_poly.entity_id
_entity_poly.type
_entity_poly.pdbx_seq_one_letter_code
_entity_poly.pdbx_strand_id
1 'polypeptide(L)'
;MPALLTTTENSPLPLIIAGPILRKVTATEINIWLVTTERLEGMVQITDENADILYQSSLNEQPEQFQIGRNAWVNLLTLKGKFPTHQPLRYQITTQHGSLADLLPHLIYEQDDNPNQGVTFFISEKADYVLHGSCRNPHHFSKDSLVTADDKIASQAIEDRADMLIMSGDQIYADHVAGPTLDAIEQVIALLGLPGEKFEQAPIADTTALYQHPNCYYGRDKLLPRYTSDGRLLNKFFPHRGTPIFSAKECENHLISFAECFAMYLLVWSPTLWQLIQSDRLLESGFTVGGETLAPKWQQQWRDEKIHIEKFIAGLHKVQRLLAHIPTYMIFDDHDVTDDWNLTIGWEQAAYSNAFAKRIIGNSLIAYWLCQGWGNAPEKFNDEFMSIAQRFFSENSSQDQDAFIQYLYRFENWHYTIPTTPKVVVLDTRTRRWRSESKMNKPSGLMDWEAMIDFHQELVHQDKVIIVSAAPMFGVKFIEALQRVVTVLGKPLMVDAENWMTHPGSANTLISIFTHTKTPTNFVILSGDVHYSFAYDIKLRYRKNSPNIYQITCSGIKNQFPTQLLNICDGLDRMLYSPRSPLNWFTKRKRLKIYKRAPSSHNFYRLVNHSAIGELRLDEQGKPSQISILTSDNEEIHFPPTRAEG
;
A
#
# COMPACT_ATOMS: atom_id res chain seq x y z
N MET A 1 20.24 21.67 -24.94
CA MET A 1 20.46 20.27 -25.35
C MET A 1 20.58 19.46 -24.08
N PRO A 2 19.83 18.36 -23.92
CA PRO A 2 20.05 17.49 -22.78
C PRO A 2 21.50 17.04 -22.82
N ALA A 3 22.19 17.10 -21.68
CA ALA A 3 23.43 16.35 -21.54
C ALA A 3 23.03 14.89 -21.74
N LEU A 4 23.28 14.39 -22.95
CA LEU A 4 23.30 12.98 -23.24
C LEU A 4 24.19 12.38 -22.16
N LEU A 5 23.60 11.63 -21.24
CA LEU A 5 24.30 10.57 -20.54
C LEU A 5 25.00 9.81 -21.66
N THR A 6 26.29 10.05 -21.77
CA THR A 6 27.16 9.25 -22.61
C THR A 6 27.08 7.89 -21.96
N THR A 7 26.28 7.01 -22.56
CA THR A 7 26.15 5.61 -22.21
C THR A 7 27.53 4.99 -22.33
N THR A 8 28.30 5.06 -21.25
CA THR A 8 29.53 4.30 -21.09
C THR A 8 29.11 2.83 -21.04
N GLU A 9 29.36 2.15 -22.16
CA GLU A 9 29.29 0.71 -22.41
C GLU A 9 27.90 0.04 -22.46
N ASN A 10 27.58 -0.46 -23.66
CA ASN A 10 26.45 -1.31 -24.05
C ASN A 10 26.40 -2.64 -23.27
N SER A 11 26.16 -2.62 -21.96
CA SER A 11 25.64 -3.82 -21.29
C SER A 11 24.14 -3.89 -21.57
N PRO A 12 23.62 -4.99 -22.16
CA PRO A 12 22.18 -5.15 -22.36
C PRO A 12 21.47 -5.10 -21.00
N LEU A 13 20.31 -4.43 -20.94
CA LEU A 13 19.53 -4.38 -19.71
C LEU A 13 19.14 -5.81 -19.28
N PRO A 14 19.15 -6.13 -17.98
CA PRO A 14 18.63 -7.41 -17.49
C PRO A 14 17.17 -7.60 -17.90
N LEU A 15 16.80 -8.81 -18.35
CA LEU A 15 15.43 -9.07 -18.81
C LEU A 15 14.40 -8.74 -17.73
N ILE A 16 14.59 -9.21 -16.49
CA ILE A 16 13.65 -9.00 -15.39
C ILE A 16 14.12 -7.83 -14.52
N ILE A 17 13.33 -6.76 -14.49
CA ILE A 17 13.66 -5.54 -13.75
C ILE A 17 12.82 -5.37 -12.47
N ALA A 18 11.67 -6.04 -12.37
CA ALA A 18 10.90 -6.16 -11.13
C ALA A 18 10.07 -7.44 -11.06
N GLY A 19 9.74 -7.88 -9.84
CA GLY A 19 9.08 -9.18 -9.59
C GLY A 19 10.06 -10.36 -9.68
N PRO A 20 9.57 -11.61 -9.71
CA PRO A 20 8.15 -11.99 -9.66
C PRO A 20 7.52 -11.68 -8.30
N ILE A 21 6.26 -11.29 -8.31
CA ILE A 21 5.41 -11.20 -7.12
C ILE A 21 4.28 -12.20 -7.30
N LEU A 22 4.14 -13.13 -6.36
CA LEU A 22 3.04 -14.06 -6.31
C LEU A 22 1.80 -13.33 -5.80
N ARG A 23 0.75 -13.24 -6.63
CA ARG A 23 -0.46 -12.46 -6.35
C ARG A 23 -1.59 -13.37 -5.93
N LYS A 24 -2.78 -13.23 -6.53
CA LYS A 24 -3.91 -14.12 -6.26
C LYS A 24 -3.56 -15.57 -6.58
N VAL A 25 -3.59 -16.42 -5.54
CA VAL A 25 -3.31 -17.85 -5.63
C VAL A 25 -4.49 -18.62 -5.03
N THR A 26 -5.06 -19.53 -5.81
CA THR A 26 -6.14 -20.44 -5.41
C THR A 26 -5.92 -21.82 -6.05
N ALA A 27 -6.75 -22.80 -5.68
CA ALA A 27 -6.75 -24.12 -6.31
C ALA A 27 -7.04 -24.09 -7.83
N THR A 28 -7.54 -22.98 -8.38
CA THR A 28 -7.91 -22.88 -9.80
C THR A 28 -7.17 -21.81 -10.58
N GLU A 29 -6.45 -20.93 -9.90
CA GLU A 29 -5.84 -19.75 -10.52
C GLU A 29 -4.58 -19.32 -9.76
N ILE A 30 -3.47 -19.15 -10.47
CA ILE A 30 -2.21 -18.61 -9.93
C ILE A 30 -1.84 -17.39 -10.76
N ASN A 31 -1.60 -16.27 -10.11
CA ASN A 31 -1.21 -15.02 -10.76
C ASN A 31 0.20 -14.62 -10.35
N ILE A 32 1.09 -14.40 -11.35
CA ILE A 32 2.47 -13.98 -11.12
C ILE A 32 2.71 -12.67 -11.85
N TRP A 33 3.03 -11.61 -11.11
CA TRP A 33 3.30 -10.29 -11.67
C TRP A 33 4.81 -10.06 -11.80
N LEU A 34 5.26 -9.52 -12.94
CA LEU A 34 6.65 -9.15 -13.17
C LEU A 34 6.79 -8.08 -14.25
N VAL A 35 7.92 -7.37 -14.25
CA VAL A 35 8.24 -6.36 -15.26
C VAL A 35 9.53 -6.74 -15.97
N THR A 36 9.48 -6.73 -17.29
CA THR A 36 10.59 -7.10 -18.16
C THR A 36 11.01 -5.97 -19.08
N THR A 37 12.24 -5.99 -19.59
CA THR A 37 12.74 -4.98 -20.54
C THR A 37 12.27 -5.22 -21.96
N GLU A 38 11.83 -6.43 -22.26
CA GLU A 38 11.35 -6.87 -23.56
C GLU A 38 10.06 -7.64 -23.38
N ARG A 39 9.31 -7.87 -24.47
CA ARG A 39 8.14 -8.73 -24.42
C ARG A 39 8.55 -10.11 -23.92
N LEU A 40 7.78 -10.65 -22.99
CA LEU A 40 8.13 -11.90 -22.33
C LEU A 40 7.74 -13.08 -23.23
N GLU A 41 8.73 -13.88 -23.61
CA GLU A 41 8.58 -15.06 -24.46
C GLU A 41 9.12 -16.31 -23.76
N GLY A 42 8.62 -17.48 -24.15
CA GLY A 42 9.03 -18.76 -23.57
C GLY A 42 7.87 -19.48 -22.90
N MET A 43 8.08 -19.99 -21.68
CA MET A 43 7.14 -20.92 -21.05
C MET A 43 7.13 -20.78 -19.53
N VAL A 44 5.96 -20.98 -18.93
CA VAL A 44 5.79 -21.12 -17.49
C VAL A 44 5.29 -22.52 -17.16
N GLN A 45 5.86 -23.11 -16.11
CA GLN A 45 5.50 -24.44 -15.61
C GLN A 45 5.22 -24.37 -14.11
N ILE A 46 4.24 -25.16 -13.68
CA ILE A 46 4.00 -25.49 -12.27
C ILE A 46 4.27 -26.97 -12.07
N THR A 47 5.12 -27.31 -11.11
CA THR A 47 5.45 -28.69 -10.74
C THR A 47 5.13 -28.97 -9.28
N ASP A 48 4.96 -30.25 -8.95
CA ASP A 48 4.93 -30.72 -7.56
C ASP A 48 6.34 -30.99 -7.00
N GLU A 49 6.41 -31.56 -5.80
CA GLU A 49 7.66 -31.97 -5.14
C GLU A 49 8.43 -33.07 -5.86
N ASN A 50 7.75 -33.90 -6.66
CA ASN A 50 8.37 -34.98 -7.44
C ASN A 50 8.87 -34.48 -8.80
N ALA A 51 8.78 -33.17 -9.05
CA ALA A 51 9.03 -32.52 -10.33
C ALA A 51 8.08 -32.96 -11.47
N ASP A 52 6.89 -33.48 -11.13
CA ASP A 52 5.84 -33.76 -12.11
C ASP A 52 5.19 -32.45 -12.56
N ILE A 53 5.05 -32.27 -13.87
CA ILE A 53 4.45 -31.07 -14.46
C ILE A 53 2.93 -31.12 -14.28
N LEU A 54 2.40 -30.23 -13.44
CA LEU A 54 0.96 -30.08 -13.18
C LEU A 54 0.30 -29.11 -14.14
N TYR A 55 1.05 -28.11 -14.59
CA TYR A 55 0.58 -27.09 -15.52
C TYR A 55 1.74 -26.57 -16.37
N GLN A 56 1.44 -26.24 -17.63
CA GLN A 56 2.39 -25.64 -18.54
C GLN A 56 1.65 -24.75 -19.53
N SER A 57 2.16 -23.55 -19.78
CA SER A 57 1.63 -22.67 -20.84
C SER A 57 2.73 -21.85 -21.50
N SER A 58 2.47 -21.48 -22.75
CA SER A 58 3.32 -20.57 -23.52
C SER A 58 3.15 -19.13 -23.00
N LEU A 59 4.26 -18.42 -22.81
CA LEU A 59 4.24 -17.00 -22.45
C LEU A 59 3.84 -16.13 -23.64
N ASN A 60 4.11 -16.59 -24.87
CA ASN A 60 3.79 -15.87 -26.10
C ASN A 60 2.27 -15.74 -26.34
N GLU A 61 1.49 -16.66 -25.77
CA GLU A 61 0.03 -16.71 -25.88
C GLU A 61 -0.68 -15.97 -24.74
N GLN A 62 0.07 -15.45 -23.77
CA GLN A 62 -0.52 -14.67 -22.68
C GLN A 62 -1.04 -13.33 -23.23
N PRO A 63 -2.35 -13.05 -23.09
CA PRO A 63 -2.97 -11.86 -23.67
C PRO A 63 -2.57 -10.56 -22.95
N GLU A 64 -2.01 -10.69 -21.75
CA GLU A 64 -1.92 -9.65 -20.73
C GLU A 64 -0.46 -9.18 -20.53
N GLN A 65 0.15 -8.64 -21.60
CA GLN A 65 1.47 -7.99 -21.56
C GLN A 65 1.38 -6.55 -22.07
N PHE A 66 1.61 -5.57 -21.20
CA PHE A 66 1.54 -4.15 -21.55
C PHE A 66 2.93 -3.54 -21.72
N GLN A 67 3.22 -3.01 -22.91
CA GLN A 67 4.42 -2.20 -23.13
C GLN A 67 4.18 -0.79 -22.56
N ILE A 68 4.82 -0.48 -21.44
CA ILE A 68 4.67 0.80 -20.75
C ILE A 68 5.70 1.81 -21.22
N GLY A 69 6.93 1.34 -21.49
CA GLY A 69 8.02 2.13 -22.04
C GLY A 69 8.77 1.35 -23.11
N ARG A 70 9.77 1.99 -23.72
CA ARG A 70 10.59 1.33 -24.75
C ARG A 70 11.20 0.02 -24.26
N ASN A 71 11.69 0.02 -23.02
CA ASN A 71 12.29 -1.14 -22.35
C ASN A 71 11.53 -1.50 -21.06
N ALA A 72 10.19 -1.44 -21.07
CA ALA A 72 9.40 -1.81 -19.89
C ALA A 72 8.07 -2.45 -20.31
N TRP A 73 7.92 -3.72 -19.95
CA TRP A 73 6.75 -4.55 -20.20
C TRP A 73 6.23 -5.08 -18.88
N VAL A 74 4.98 -4.74 -18.52
CA VAL A 74 4.33 -5.30 -17.34
C VAL A 74 3.58 -6.55 -17.76
N ASN A 75 3.83 -7.65 -17.04
CA ASN A 75 3.27 -8.96 -17.32
C ASN A 75 2.49 -9.43 -16.09
N LEU A 76 1.24 -9.85 -16.30
CA LEU A 76 0.50 -10.65 -15.33
C LEU A 76 0.28 -12.04 -15.93
N LEU A 77 0.98 -13.03 -15.40
CA LEU A 77 0.83 -14.41 -15.82
C LEU A 77 -0.37 -15.03 -15.10
N THR A 78 -1.50 -15.13 -15.79
CA THR A 78 -2.75 -15.67 -15.24
C THR A 78 -2.89 -17.15 -15.58
N LEU A 79 -2.49 -18.03 -14.67
CA LEU A 79 -2.44 -19.48 -14.86
C LEU A 79 -3.73 -20.13 -14.34
N LYS A 80 -4.65 -20.46 -15.25
CA LYS A 80 -5.93 -21.11 -14.90
C LYS A 80 -5.82 -22.63 -15.06
N GLY A 81 -6.08 -23.37 -14.00
CA GLY A 81 -5.90 -24.82 -13.96
C GLY A 81 -6.61 -25.49 -12.80
N LYS A 82 -6.14 -26.68 -12.43
CA LYS A 82 -6.50 -27.36 -11.18
C LYS A 82 -5.21 -27.70 -10.47
N PHE A 83 -4.95 -27.01 -9.37
CA PHE A 83 -3.73 -27.13 -8.61
C PHE A 83 -4.04 -27.83 -7.28
N PRO A 84 -3.22 -28.81 -6.87
CA PRO A 84 -3.35 -29.42 -5.56
C PRO A 84 -3.08 -28.37 -4.48
N THR A 85 -3.87 -28.44 -3.40
CA THR A 85 -3.72 -27.59 -2.22
C THR A 85 -2.99 -28.36 -1.13
N HIS A 86 -2.48 -27.65 -0.12
CA HIS A 86 -1.84 -28.27 1.04
C HIS A 86 -0.57 -29.10 0.75
N GLN A 87 0.11 -28.82 -0.34
CA GLN A 87 1.43 -29.38 -0.65
C GLN A 87 2.33 -28.32 -1.30
N PRO A 88 3.65 -28.48 -1.19
CA PRO A 88 4.61 -27.61 -1.87
C PRO A 88 4.51 -27.72 -3.38
N LEU A 89 4.54 -26.56 -4.04
CA LEU A 89 4.56 -26.42 -5.48
C LEU A 89 5.75 -25.56 -5.89
N ARG A 90 6.17 -25.68 -7.14
CA ARG A 90 7.17 -24.81 -7.74
C ARG A 90 6.64 -24.16 -9.00
N TYR A 91 7.01 -22.91 -9.22
CA TYR A 91 6.88 -22.29 -10.53
C TYR A 91 8.24 -21.99 -11.12
N GLN A 92 8.39 -22.30 -12.40
CA GLN A 92 9.57 -21.98 -13.19
C GLN A 92 9.15 -21.22 -14.44
N ILE A 93 9.76 -20.06 -14.65
CA ILE A 93 9.56 -19.24 -15.86
C ILE A 93 10.82 -19.41 -16.70
N THR A 94 10.70 -20.11 -17.82
CA THR A 94 11.78 -20.24 -18.81
C THR A 94 11.58 -19.18 -19.87
N THR A 95 12.49 -18.20 -19.90
CA THR A 95 12.42 -17.06 -20.80
C THR A 95 13.35 -17.21 -21.99
N GLN A 96 13.30 -16.26 -22.92
CA GLN A 96 14.26 -16.18 -24.01
C GLN A 96 15.72 -15.86 -23.57
N HIS A 97 15.94 -15.50 -22.29
CA HIS A 97 17.28 -15.26 -21.72
C HIS A 97 17.72 -16.31 -20.68
N GLY A 98 16.93 -17.37 -20.46
CA GLY A 98 17.21 -18.40 -19.47
C GLY A 98 16.08 -18.60 -18.46
N SER A 99 16.31 -19.49 -17.49
CA SER A 99 15.32 -19.77 -16.44
C SER A 99 15.30 -18.68 -15.38
N LEU A 100 14.18 -18.52 -14.68
CA LEU A 100 14.05 -17.57 -13.57
C LEU A 100 15.11 -17.81 -12.50
N ALA A 101 15.40 -19.07 -12.19
CA ALA A 101 16.43 -19.45 -11.22
C ALA A 101 17.84 -19.00 -11.65
N ASP A 102 18.14 -19.01 -12.95
CA ASP A 102 19.43 -18.53 -13.47
C ASP A 102 19.50 -17.00 -13.50
N LEU A 103 18.39 -16.34 -13.86
CA LEU A 103 18.31 -14.89 -14.00
C LEU A 103 18.29 -14.16 -12.65
N LEU A 104 17.65 -14.76 -11.65
CA LEU A 104 17.49 -14.19 -10.30
C LEU A 104 17.79 -15.26 -9.22
N PRO A 105 19.05 -15.71 -9.10
CA PRO A 105 19.41 -16.82 -8.21
C PRO A 105 19.16 -16.52 -6.73
N HIS A 106 19.16 -15.24 -6.34
CA HIS A 106 18.88 -14.83 -4.95
C HIS A 106 17.45 -15.10 -4.50
N LEU A 107 16.52 -15.38 -5.44
CA LEU A 107 15.16 -15.80 -5.09
C LEU A 107 15.18 -17.17 -4.41
N ILE A 108 16.10 -18.05 -4.75
CA ILE A 108 16.13 -19.40 -4.18
C ILE A 108 16.71 -19.34 -2.76
N TYR A 109 16.01 -19.92 -1.79
CA TYR A 109 16.54 -20.06 -0.43
C TYR A 109 17.69 -21.07 -0.40
N GLU A 110 18.71 -20.81 0.40
CA GLU A 110 19.91 -21.67 0.49
C GLU A 110 19.61 -23.11 0.93
N GLN A 111 18.51 -23.32 1.64
CA GLN A 111 18.06 -24.62 2.14
C GLN A 111 17.26 -25.42 1.09
N ASP A 112 17.07 -24.88 -0.11
CA ASP A 112 16.32 -25.56 -1.17
C ASP A 112 17.18 -26.65 -1.83
N ASP A 113 16.73 -27.91 -1.71
CA ASP A 113 17.40 -29.08 -2.29
C ASP A 113 17.32 -29.15 -3.83
N ASN A 114 16.45 -28.35 -4.47
CA ASN A 114 16.22 -28.36 -5.91
C ASN A 114 16.28 -26.93 -6.52
N PRO A 115 17.43 -26.23 -6.42
CA PRO A 115 17.52 -24.80 -6.74
C PRO A 115 17.26 -24.48 -8.22
N ASN A 116 17.47 -25.44 -9.12
CA ASN A 116 17.27 -25.27 -10.56
C ASN A 116 15.81 -25.49 -11.01
N GLN A 117 14.91 -25.90 -10.09
CA GLN A 117 13.51 -26.20 -10.41
C GLN A 117 12.56 -25.03 -10.18
N GLY A 118 13.08 -23.82 -9.95
CA GLY A 118 12.29 -22.61 -9.78
C GLY A 118 11.88 -22.35 -8.34
N VAL A 119 10.94 -21.42 -8.17
CA VAL A 119 10.57 -20.83 -6.88
C VAL A 119 9.49 -21.65 -6.19
N THR A 120 9.69 -21.94 -4.90
CA THR A 120 8.72 -22.69 -4.09
C THR A 120 7.60 -21.80 -3.57
N PHE A 121 6.37 -22.33 -3.56
CA PHE A 121 5.22 -21.67 -2.97
C PHE A 121 4.20 -22.71 -2.48
N PHE A 122 3.17 -22.24 -1.78
CA PHE A 122 2.15 -23.09 -1.19
C PHE A 122 0.76 -22.53 -1.47
N ILE A 123 -0.19 -23.41 -1.79
CA ILE A 123 -1.60 -23.03 -1.98
C ILE A 123 -2.38 -23.44 -0.74
N SER A 124 -2.83 -22.44 0.03
CA SER A 124 -3.65 -22.64 1.21
C SER A 124 -5.11 -22.29 0.93
N GLU A 125 -6.02 -23.18 1.32
CA GLU A 125 -7.46 -22.88 1.41
C GLU A 125 -7.82 -22.26 2.77
N LYS A 126 -6.82 -22.05 3.63
CA LYS A 126 -6.94 -21.48 4.96
C LYS A 126 -6.37 -20.06 4.99
N ALA A 127 -6.74 -19.33 6.02
CA ALA A 127 -6.11 -18.07 6.40
C ALA A 127 -5.83 -18.10 7.91
N ASP A 128 -5.18 -19.19 8.34
CA ASP A 128 -4.92 -19.48 9.75
C ASP A 128 -3.61 -18.86 10.21
N TYR A 129 -2.64 -18.60 9.32
CA TYR A 129 -1.42 -17.85 9.61
C TYR A 129 -1.21 -16.75 8.56
N VAL A 130 -1.41 -15.49 8.98
CA VAL A 130 -1.36 -14.32 8.11
C VAL A 130 -0.27 -13.36 8.57
N LEU A 131 0.64 -13.01 7.67
CA LEU A 131 1.51 -11.85 7.85
C LEU A 131 0.79 -10.60 7.38
N HIS A 132 0.88 -9.49 8.11
CA HIS A 132 0.23 -8.25 7.70
C HIS A 132 0.93 -6.97 8.14
N GLY A 133 0.81 -5.91 7.34
CA GLY A 133 1.22 -4.57 7.78
C GLY A 133 1.10 -3.49 6.71
N SER A 134 1.45 -2.25 7.05
CA SER A 134 1.41 -1.09 6.13
C SER A 134 2.60 -0.14 6.37
N CYS A 135 2.66 0.94 5.59
CA CYS A 135 3.57 2.08 5.80
C CYS A 135 5.05 1.72 5.64
N ARG A 136 5.46 1.52 4.39
CA ARG A 136 6.84 1.18 4.03
C ARG A 136 7.55 2.36 3.39
N ASN A 137 7.95 3.33 4.21
CA ASN A 137 8.64 4.54 3.75
C ASN A 137 10.14 4.24 3.47
N PRO A 138 10.64 4.35 2.22
CA PRO A 138 12.02 3.98 1.87
C PRO A 138 13.11 4.76 2.60
N HIS A 139 12.92 6.05 2.89
CA HIS A 139 13.94 6.89 3.54
C HIS A 139 13.73 7.07 5.04
N HIS A 140 12.74 6.39 5.64
CA HIS A 140 12.60 6.40 7.09
C HIS A 140 13.82 5.73 7.77
N PHE A 141 14.24 6.24 8.93
CA PHE A 141 15.50 5.81 9.57
C PHE A 141 15.49 4.38 10.11
N SER A 142 14.31 3.81 10.37
CA SER A 142 14.15 2.46 10.88
C SER A 142 14.53 1.39 9.84
N LYS A 143 14.68 0.14 10.30
CA LYS A 143 14.92 -1.02 9.41
C LYS A 143 13.61 -1.46 8.75
N ASP A 144 13.74 -2.19 7.64
CA ASP A 144 12.60 -2.75 6.89
C ASP A 144 12.18 -4.10 7.48
N SER A 145 10.93 -4.21 7.93
CA SER A 145 10.44 -5.42 8.59
C SER A 145 10.13 -6.56 7.60
N LEU A 146 10.00 -6.28 6.30
CA LEU A 146 9.88 -7.35 5.29
C LEU A 146 11.18 -8.13 5.12
N VAL A 147 12.33 -7.51 5.42
CA VAL A 147 13.62 -8.21 5.47
C VAL A 147 13.62 -9.25 6.58
N THR A 148 13.13 -8.86 7.77
CA THR A 148 12.99 -9.79 8.89
C THR A 148 11.95 -10.88 8.60
N ALA A 149 10.87 -10.56 7.88
CA ALA A 149 9.89 -11.54 7.45
C ALA A 149 10.52 -12.61 6.52
N ASP A 150 11.31 -12.19 5.52
CA ASP A 150 12.08 -13.11 4.67
C ASP A 150 13.02 -13.99 5.49
N ASP A 151 13.78 -13.41 6.43
CA ASP A 151 14.70 -14.16 7.30
C ASP A 151 13.97 -15.22 8.13
N LYS A 152 12.76 -14.91 8.62
CA LYS A 152 11.91 -15.89 9.33
C LYS A 152 11.44 -16.99 8.38
N ILE A 153 10.91 -16.65 7.22
CA ILE A 153 10.44 -17.62 6.21
C ILE A 153 11.57 -18.54 5.74
N ALA A 154 12.79 -18.03 5.60
CA ALA A 154 13.98 -18.79 5.26
C ALA A 154 14.31 -19.88 6.30
N SER A 155 13.91 -19.67 7.57
CA SER A 155 14.14 -20.62 8.67
C SER A 155 13.02 -21.65 8.85
N GLN A 156 11.94 -21.53 8.07
CA GLN A 156 10.74 -22.35 8.20
C GLN A 156 10.63 -23.35 7.05
N ALA A 157 10.20 -24.58 7.39
CA ALA A 157 9.67 -25.51 6.41
C ALA A 157 8.48 -24.87 5.69
N ILE A 158 8.26 -25.24 4.44
CA ILE A 158 7.27 -24.55 3.58
C ILE A 158 5.85 -24.67 4.11
N GLU A 159 5.52 -25.74 4.82
CA GLU A 159 4.22 -26.00 5.44
C GLU A 159 3.97 -25.12 6.67
N ASP A 160 5.03 -24.60 7.29
CA ASP A 160 4.97 -23.72 8.48
C ASP A 160 4.95 -22.23 8.12
N ARG A 161 5.13 -21.91 6.82
CA ARG A 161 5.11 -20.53 6.30
C ARG A 161 3.70 -19.96 6.35
N ALA A 162 3.61 -18.63 6.23
CA ALA A 162 2.33 -17.94 6.22
C ALA A 162 1.49 -18.30 4.99
N ASP A 163 0.18 -18.45 5.20
CA ASP A 163 -0.78 -18.70 4.13
C ASP A 163 -0.80 -17.55 3.11
N MET A 164 -0.57 -16.32 3.59
CA MET A 164 -0.53 -15.11 2.79
C MET A 164 0.15 -13.94 3.53
N LEU A 165 0.57 -12.94 2.74
CA LEU A 165 1.01 -11.63 3.18
C LEU A 165 -0.04 -10.58 2.77
N ILE A 166 -0.56 -9.82 3.73
CA ILE A 166 -1.52 -8.73 3.50
C ILE A 166 -0.85 -7.39 3.79
N MET A 167 -0.59 -6.62 2.73
CA MET A 167 -0.04 -5.28 2.85
C MET A 167 -1.19 -4.26 2.83
N SER A 168 -1.58 -3.79 4.01
CA SER A 168 -2.81 -3.03 4.25
C SER A 168 -2.66 -1.51 4.01
N GLY A 169 -1.83 -1.11 3.06
CA GLY A 169 -1.69 0.29 2.62
C GLY A 169 -0.25 0.84 2.62
N ASP A 170 -0.04 1.97 1.94
CA ASP A 170 1.22 2.72 1.87
C ASP A 170 2.45 1.92 1.42
N GLN A 171 2.36 1.32 0.22
CA GLN A 171 3.48 0.57 -0.36
C GLN A 171 4.49 1.47 -1.03
N ILE A 172 4.04 2.64 -1.46
CA ILE A 172 4.84 3.77 -1.89
C ILE A 172 4.34 5.03 -1.17
N TYR A 173 5.18 6.07 -1.19
CA TYR A 173 4.81 7.41 -0.77
C TYR A 173 4.99 8.33 -1.97
N ALA A 174 3.89 8.78 -2.57
CA ALA A 174 3.88 9.70 -3.69
C ALA A 174 4.09 11.15 -3.23
N ASP A 175 3.73 11.48 -2.00
CA ASP A 175 3.72 12.83 -1.43
C ASP A 175 4.83 13.09 -0.40
N HIS A 176 5.61 12.05 -0.10
CA HIS A 176 6.75 12.08 0.79
C HIS A 176 7.91 11.31 0.16
N VAL A 177 8.59 11.93 -0.81
CA VAL A 177 9.66 11.31 -1.59
C VAL A 177 11.01 11.94 -1.23
N ALA A 178 11.97 11.12 -0.83
CA ALA A 178 13.36 11.56 -0.64
C ALA A 178 13.99 12.05 -1.95
N GLY A 179 14.85 13.06 -1.87
CA GLY A 179 15.56 13.61 -3.03
C GLY A 179 16.40 12.57 -3.79
N PRO A 180 17.19 11.69 -3.13
CA PRO A 180 17.89 10.59 -3.79
C PRO A 180 16.94 9.64 -4.54
N THR A 181 15.76 9.35 -4.00
CA THR A 181 14.76 8.50 -4.66
C THR A 181 14.16 9.18 -5.88
N LEU A 182 13.86 10.46 -5.78
CA LEU A 182 13.32 11.23 -6.90
C LEU A 182 14.34 11.33 -8.05
N ASP A 183 15.62 11.45 -7.71
CA ASP A 183 16.72 11.44 -8.69
C ASP A 183 16.86 10.08 -9.38
N ALA A 184 16.76 9.00 -8.60
CA ALA A 184 16.73 7.63 -9.11
C ALA A 184 15.54 7.40 -10.05
N ILE A 185 14.35 7.88 -9.70
CA ILE A 185 13.14 7.81 -10.53
C ILE A 185 13.39 8.46 -11.90
N GLU A 186 13.98 9.66 -11.92
CA GLU A 186 14.27 10.38 -13.15
C GLU A 186 15.25 9.60 -14.06
N GLN A 187 16.25 8.95 -13.48
CA GLN A 187 17.18 8.07 -14.19
C GLN A 187 16.49 6.82 -14.75
N VAL A 188 15.62 6.17 -13.96
CA VAL A 188 14.84 5.00 -14.37
C VAL A 188 13.90 5.33 -15.52
N ILE A 189 13.22 6.47 -15.46
CA ILE A 189 12.35 6.95 -16.54
C ILE A 189 13.12 7.04 -17.86
N ALA A 190 14.32 7.61 -17.83
CA ALA A 190 15.17 7.70 -19.01
C ALA A 190 15.67 6.31 -19.48
N LEU A 191 16.12 5.46 -18.55
CA LEU A 191 16.65 4.12 -18.81
C LEU A 191 15.63 3.21 -19.50
N LEU A 192 14.40 3.20 -18.99
CA LEU A 192 13.31 2.39 -19.50
C LEU A 192 12.58 3.04 -20.68
N GLY A 193 12.86 4.33 -20.94
CA GLY A 193 12.14 5.10 -21.94
C GLY A 193 10.65 5.17 -21.64
N LEU A 194 10.30 5.47 -20.39
CA LEU A 194 8.91 5.67 -19.96
C LEU A 194 8.33 6.95 -20.60
N PRO A 195 7.01 7.00 -20.82
CA PRO A 195 6.37 8.08 -21.56
C PRO A 195 6.41 9.40 -20.78
N GLY A 196 6.76 10.48 -21.48
CA GLY A 196 6.51 11.83 -21.01
C GLY A 196 5.06 12.22 -21.23
N GLU A 197 4.62 13.28 -20.56
CA GLU A 197 3.24 13.75 -20.67
C GLU A 197 3.11 15.28 -20.57
N LYS A 198 1.94 15.78 -20.97
CA LYS A 198 1.61 17.21 -20.95
C LYS A 198 0.68 17.52 -19.78
N PHE A 199 0.78 18.75 -19.28
CA PHE A 199 -0.01 19.22 -18.16
C PHE A 199 -0.88 20.42 -18.56
N GLU A 200 -2.16 20.35 -18.21
CA GLU A 200 -3.11 21.45 -18.35
C GLU A 200 -3.33 22.14 -17.00
N GLN A 201 -3.49 23.46 -16.99
CA GLN A 201 -3.68 24.26 -15.75
C GLN A 201 -2.54 24.10 -14.73
N ALA A 202 -1.34 23.77 -15.21
CA ALA A 202 -0.12 23.65 -14.41
C ALA A 202 0.84 24.81 -14.69
N PRO A 203 1.74 25.16 -13.75
CA PRO A 203 2.79 26.16 -13.97
C PRO A 203 3.90 25.68 -14.92
N ILE A 204 3.84 24.42 -15.36
CA ILE A 204 4.77 23.74 -16.25
C ILE A 204 3.99 23.05 -17.37
N ALA A 205 4.55 22.97 -18.58
CA ALA A 205 3.83 22.46 -19.74
C ALA A 205 3.83 20.94 -19.86
N ASP A 206 4.91 20.28 -19.42
CA ASP A 206 5.14 18.84 -19.58
C ASP A 206 6.19 18.31 -18.60
N THR A 207 6.45 16.99 -18.64
CA THR A 207 7.46 16.32 -17.82
C THR A 207 8.88 16.79 -18.10
N THR A 208 9.20 17.23 -19.32
CA THR A 208 10.54 17.75 -19.63
C THR A 208 10.76 19.08 -18.90
N ALA A 209 9.75 19.95 -18.91
CA ALA A 209 9.76 21.20 -18.16
C ALA A 209 9.79 20.95 -16.64
N LEU A 210 9.14 19.89 -16.14
CA LEU A 210 9.22 19.49 -14.73
C LEU A 210 10.67 19.18 -14.31
N TYR A 211 11.34 18.29 -15.03
CA TYR A 211 12.69 17.80 -14.70
C TYR A 211 13.76 18.88 -14.85
N GLN A 212 13.54 19.85 -15.74
CA GLN A 212 14.44 20.99 -15.93
C GLN A 212 14.12 22.16 -14.99
N HIS A 213 13.06 22.09 -14.19
CA HIS A 213 12.65 23.18 -13.31
C HIS A 213 13.60 23.29 -12.09
N PRO A 214 13.99 24.51 -11.65
CA PRO A 214 14.78 24.70 -10.42
C PRO A 214 14.15 24.09 -9.16
N ASN A 215 12.82 23.97 -9.15
CA ASN A 215 12.05 23.33 -8.07
C ASN A 215 11.75 21.82 -8.32
N CYS A 216 12.50 21.13 -9.19
CA CYS A 216 12.31 19.70 -9.42
C CYS A 216 12.53 18.88 -8.13
N TYR A 217 13.51 19.29 -7.30
CA TYR A 217 13.86 18.66 -6.02
C TYR A 217 13.66 19.65 -4.86
N TYR A 218 13.00 19.19 -3.78
CA TYR A 218 12.68 19.93 -2.56
C TYR A 218 12.02 21.29 -2.84
N GLY A 219 11.05 21.30 -3.75
CA GLY A 219 10.29 22.50 -4.11
C GLY A 219 9.05 22.23 -4.97
N ARG A 220 8.65 20.96 -5.13
CA ARG A 220 7.49 20.58 -5.95
C ARG A 220 6.18 21.07 -5.34
N ASP A 221 6.13 21.30 -4.04
CA ASP A 221 5.01 21.96 -3.35
C ASP A 221 4.64 23.33 -3.97
N LYS A 222 5.60 24.02 -4.61
CA LYS A 222 5.38 25.28 -5.34
C LYS A 222 4.77 25.08 -6.72
N LEU A 223 4.95 23.91 -7.32
CA LEU A 223 4.45 23.54 -8.64
C LEU A 223 3.05 22.93 -8.56
N LEU A 224 2.71 22.28 -7.44
CA LEU A 224 1.41 21.65 -7.22
C LEU A 224 0.26 22.67 -7.16
N PRO A 225 -0.95 22.27 -7.59
CA PRO A 225 -2.09 23.17 -7.65
C PRO A 225 -2.58 23.59 -6.25
N ARG A 226 -3.09 24.82 -6.17
CA ARG A 226 -3.64 25.43 -4.95
C ARG A 226 -5.06 25.93 -5.23
N TYR A 227 -5.91 25.93 -4.20
CA TYR A 227 -7.26 26.46 -4.29
C TYR A 227 -7.52 27.57 -3.25
N THR A 228 -8.42 28.47 -3.57
CA THR A 228 -8.88 29.53 -2.66
C THR A 228 -10.21 29.12 -2.04
N SER A 229 -10.28 29.07 -0.71
CA SER A 229 -11.55 28.84 -0.01
C SER A 229 -12.28 30.17 0.20
N ASP A 230 -13.48 30.31 -0.37
CA ASP A 230 -14.34 31.52 -0.29
C ASP A 230 -14.99 31.75 1.09
N GLY A 231 -14.56 31.02 2.13
CA GLY A 231 -15.33 30.86 3.37
C GLY A 231 -14.97 31.75 4.58
N ARG A 232 -14.08 32.74 4.49
CA ARG A 232 -13.73 33.58 5.66
C ARG A 232 -13.81 35.07 5.38
N LEU A 233 -14.69 35.76 6.10
CA LEU A 233 -14.68 37.23 6.28
C LEU A 233 -13.29 37.76 6.73
N LEU A 234 -12.49 36.91 7.40
CA LEU A 234 -11.11 37.17 7.80
C LEU A 234 -10.09 37.18 6.64
N ASN A 235 -10.43 36.65 5.46
CA ASN A 235 -9.52 36.60 4.30
C ASN A 235 -9.37 37.96 3.59
N LYS A 236 -10.14 38.99 3.97
CA LYS A 236 -9.96 40.36 3.45
C LYS A 236 -8.70 41.06 4.00
N PHE A 237 -8.11 40.56 5.08
CA PHE A 237 -7.02 41.23 5.80
C PHE A 237 -5.65 40.53 5.69
N PHE A 238 -5.57 39.37 5.05
CA PHE A 238 -4.31 38.65 4.83
C PHE A 238 -4.11 38.33 3.35
N PRO A 239 -2.88 38.48 2.81
CA PRO A 239 -2.58 38.13 1.43
C PRO A 239 -2.91 36.66 1.17
N HIS A 240 -3.50 36.39 0.00
CA HIS A 240 -4.07 35.11 -0.40
C HIS A 240 -3.01 34.02 -0.50
N ARG A 241 -2.65 33.38 0.62
CA ARG A 241 -1.98 32.07 0.58
C ARG A 241 -3.06 31.03 0.33
N GLY A 242 -3.25 30.66 -0.94
CA GLY A 242 -4.13 29.56 -1.33
C GLY A 242 -3.76 28.27 -0.59
N THR A 243 -4.75 27.44 -0.29
CA THR A 243 -4.56 26.15 0.37
C THR A 243 -4.03 25.16 -0.68
N PRO A 244 -2.94 24.41 -0.40
CA PRO A 244 -2.48 23.37 -1.31
C PRO A 244 -3.52 22.27 -1.45
N ILE A 245 -3.68 21.73 -2.66
CA ILE A 245 -4.52 20.54 -2.90
C ILE A 245 -3.78 19.29 -2.43
N PHE A 246 -2.50 19.15 -2.77
CA PHE A 246 -1.68 18.02 -2.36
C PHE A 246 -0.81 18.39 -1.16
N SER A 247 -0.71 17.50 -0.18
CA SER A 247 0.26 17.64 0.90
C SER A 247 1.64 17.22 0.38
N ALA A 248 2.68 17.98 0.72
CA ALA A 248 4.09 17.67 0.39
C ALA A 248 5.01 18.22 1.49
N LYS A 249 4.52 18.30 2.73
CA LYS A 249 5.02 19.28 3.72
C LYS A 249 6.35 18.90 4.37
N GLU A 250 6.71 17.61 4.42
CA GLU A 250 7.94 17.16 5.11
C GLU A 250 9.18 17.20 4.19
N CYS A 251 9.07 16.71 2.95
CA CYS A 251 10.19 16.68 1.99
C CYS A 251 10.05 17.66 0.81
N GLU A 252 8.97 18.45 0.72
CA GLU A 252 8.70 19.38 -0.40
C GLU A 252 8.74 18.72 -1.79
N ASN A 253 8.63 17.39 -1.86
CA ASN A 253 8.64 16.56 -3.06
C ASN A 253 7.31 15.82 -3.19
N HIS A 254 6.88 15.60 -4.43
CA HIS A 254 5.67 14.84 -4.77
C HIS A 254 5.82 14.24 -6.17
N LEU A 255 5.39 13.00 -6.39
CA LEU A 255 5.33 12.38 -7.73
C LEU A 255 4.17 12.99 -8.51
N ILE A 256 4.42 13.44 -9.74
CA ILE A 256 3.44 14.19 -10.52
C ILE A 256 2.98 13.34 -11.72
N SER A 257 3.92 12.67 -12.38
CA SER A 257 3.63 11.95 -13.61
C SER A 257 3.39 10.46 -13.42
N PHE A 258 2.67 9.86 -14.37
CA PHE A 258 2.47 8.40 -14.41
C PHE A 258 3.82 7.65 -14.41
N ALA A 259 4.79 8.13 -15.19
CA ALA A 259 6.12 7.54 -15.26
C ALA A 259 6.86 7.58 -13.91
N GLU A 260 6.67 8.64 -13.12
CA GLU A 260 7.23 8.75 -11.77
C GLU A 260 6.59 7.77 -10.80
N CYS A 261 5.26 7.67 -10.79
CA CYS A 261 4.54 6.71 -9.95
C CYS A 261 4.90 5.26 -10.31
N PHE A 262 4.97 4.93 -11.60
CA PHE A 262 5.36 3.60 -12.06
C PHE A 262 6.81 3.26 -11.68
N ALA A 263 7.76 4.15 -11.92
CA ALA A 263 9.16 3.95 -11.54
C ALA A 263 9.35 3.79 -10.02
N MET A 264 8.58 4.52 -9.21
CA MET A 264 8.57 4.36 -7.75
C MET A 264 8.21 2.93 -7.35
N TYR A 265 7.16 2.34 -7.91
CA TYR A 265 6.80 0.93 -7.64
C TYR A 265 7.92 -0.05 -7.98
N LEU A 266 8.60 0.12 -9.11
CA LEU A 266 9.72 -0.75 -9.48
C LEU A 266 10.88 -0.67 -8.48
N LEU A 267 11.21 0.55 -8.04
CA LEU A 267 12.32 0.81 -7.12
C LEU A 267 12.04 0.34 -5.68
N VAL A 268 10.77 0.26 -5.24
CA VAL A 268 10.45 -0.23 -3.89
C VAL A 268 10.42 -1.75 -3.77
N TRP A 269 10.21 -2.49 -4.88
CA TRP A 269 10.08 -3.95 -4.83
C TRP A 269 11.27 -4.72 -5.40
N SER A 270 12.16 -4.07 -6.16
CA SER A 270 13.24 -4.74 -6.88
C SER A 270 14.58 -4.04 -6.71
N PRO A 271 15.67 -4.79 -6.48
CA PRO A 271 17.02 -4.23 -6.44
C PRO A 271 17.59 -3.92 -7.83
N THR A 272 17.07 -4.53 -8.91
CA THR A 272 17.74 -4.56 -10.22
C THR A 272 18.02 -3.16 -10.77
N LEU A 273 17.02 -2.27 -10.76
CA LEU A 273 17.17 -0.92 -11.34
C LEU A 273 18.12 -0.03 -10.53
N TRP A 274 18.23 -0.24 -9.22
CA TRP A 274 19.18 0.50 -8.39
C TRP A 274 20.64 0.25 -8.78
N GLN A 275 20.94 -0.92 -9.35
CA GLN A 275 22.29 -1.27 -9.82
C GLN A 275 22.66 -0.61 -11.16
N LEU A 276 21.66 -0.04 -11.86
CA LEU A 276 21.81 0.51 -13.21
C LEU A 276 21.82 2.05 -13.23
N ILE A 277 21.68 2.69 -12.07
CA ILE A 277 21.66 4.15 -11.94
C ILE A 277 22.89 4.67 -11.19
N GLN A 278 23.17 5.96 -11.35
CA GLN A 278 24.22 6.65 -10.60
C GLN A 278 23.64 7.25 -9.32
N SER A 279 23.91 6.62 -8.17
CA SER A 279 23.41 7.08 -6.86
C SER A 279 23.90 8.47 -6.44
N ASP A 280 25.01 8.92 -7.02
CA ASP A 280 25.72 10.14 -6.61
C ASP A 280 25.58 11.27 -7.65
N ARG A 281 24.71 11.09 -8.65
CA ARG A 281 24.51 12.02 -9.78
C ARG A 281 24.29 13.47 -9.34
N LEU A 282 23.40 13.71 -8.37
CA LEU A 282 23.16 15.06 -7.83
C LEU A 282 24.33 15.62 -7.03
N LEU A 283 25.07 14.77 -6.33
CA LEU A 283 26.26 15.19 -5.59
C LEU A 283 27.37 15.60 -6.55
N GLU A 284 27.62 14.81 -7.59
CA GLU A 284 28.62 15.06 -8.63
C GLU A 284 28.30 16.27 -9.49
N SER A 285 27.00 16.57 -9.72
CA SER A 285 26.56 17.78 -10.40
C SER A 285 26.62 19.04 -9.53
N GLY A 286 27.10 18.93 -8.29
CA GLY A 286 27.14 20.03 -7.33
C GLY A 286 25.75 20.52 -6.94
N PHE A 287 24.75 19.65 -6.95
CA PHE A 287 23.34 19.95 -6.71
C PHE A 287 22.77 21.04 -7.61
N THR A 288 23.26 21.15 -8.84
CA THR A 288 22.79 22.15 -9.81
C THR A 288 21.69 21.57 -10.68
N VAL A 289 20.48 22.13 -10.58
CA VAL A 289 19.28 21.69 -11.30
C VAL A 289 18.58 22.91 -11.90
N GLY A 290 18.21 22.84 -13.18
CA GLY A 290 17.56 23.97 -13.85
C GLY A 290 18.38 25.27 -13.89
N GLY A 291 19.71 25.17 -13.74
CA GLY A 291 20.60 26.34 -13.66
C GLY A 291 20.72 26.96 -12.26
N GLU A 292 20.05 26.40 -11.24
CA GLU A 292 20.15 26.84 -9.86
C GLU A 292 20.75 25.75 -8.97
N THR A 293 21.56 26.14 -7.98
CA THR A 293 22.10 25.21 -6.99
C THR A 293 21.12 25.08 -5.82
N LEU A 294 20.81 23.84 -5.41
CA LEU A 294 19.95 23.61 -4.25
C LEU A 294 20.49 24.30 -2.99
N ALA A 295 19.60 24.86 -2.19
CA ALA A 295 19.97 25.51 -0.93
C ALA A 295 20.74 24.53 0.00
N PRO A 296 21.70 25.01 0.82
CA PRO A 296 22.51 24.14 1.68
C PRO A 296 21.70 23.20 2.59
N LYS A 297 20.52 23.66 3.08
CA LYS A 297 19.62 22.82 3.88
C LYS A 297 19.17 21.55 3.13
N TRP A 298 18.89 21.68 1.82
CA TRP A 298 18.43 20.58 0.98
C TRP A 298 19.54 19.65 0.56
N GLN A 299 20.74 20.20 0.36
CA GLN A 299 21.91 19.36 0.16
C GLN A 299 22.19 18.51 1.41
N GLN A 300 22.04 19.06 2.62
CA GLN A 300 22.20 18.29 3.85
C GLN A 300 21.10 17.24 4.00
N GLN A 301 19.83 17.63 3.82
CA GLN A 301 18.69 16.70 3.83
C GLN A 301 18.89 15.54 2.84
N TRP A 302 19.36 15.82 1.62
CA TRP A 302 19.67 14.78 0.63
C TRP A 302 20.72 13.80 1.12
N ARG A 303 21.79 14.28 1.77
CA ARG A 303 22.84 13.41 2.33
C ARG A 303 22.30 12.53 3.46
N ASP A 304 21.44 13.08 4.31
CA ASP A 304 20.84 12.36 5.43
C ASP A 304 19.86 11.28 4.91
N GLU A 305 19.01 11.64 3.94
CA GLU A 305 18.09 10.72 3.27
C GLU A 305 18.83 9.59 2.53
N LYS A 306 19.95 9.91 1.87
CA LYS A 306 20.75 8.93 1.10
C LYS A 306 21.19 7.74 1.97
N ILE A 307 21.63 7.99 3.20
CA ILE A 307 22.05 6.95 4.14
C ILE A 307 20.92 5.93 4.39
N HIS A 308 19.68 6.41 4.47
CA HIS A 308 18.51 5.56 4.71
C HIS A 308 18.07 4.82 3.46
N ILE A 309 18.17 5.45 2.29
CA ILE A 309 17.92 4.82 0.99
C ILE A 309 18.92 3.70 0.71
N GLU A 310 20.22 3.90 0.96
CA GLU A 310 21.23 2.85 0.78
C GLU A 310 20.94 1.61 1.65
N LYS A 311 20.52 1.82 2.91
CA LYS A 311 20.08 0.74 3.81
C LYS A 311 18.82 0.02 3.32
N PHE A 312 17.88 0.76 2.74
CA PHE A 312 16.67 0.20 2.15
C PHE A 312 17.00 -0.69 0.95
N ILE A 313 17.83 -0.20 0.03
CA ILE A 313 18.28 -0.92 -1.17
C ILE A 313 18.97 -2.23 -0.80
N ALA A 314 19.82 -2.21 0.23
CA ALA A 314 20.54 -3.40 0.69
C ALA A 314 19.61 -4.56 1.08
N GLY A 315 18.38 -4.28 1.51
CA GLY A 315 17.37 -5.29 1.87
C GLY A 315 16.48 -5.77 0.73
N LEU A 316 16.47 -5.10 -0.43
CA LEU A 316 15.45 -5.34 -1.47
C LEU A 316 15.48 -6.75 -2.06
N HIS A 317 16.63 -7.39 -2.16
CA HIS A 317 16.74 -8.77 -2.66
C HIS A 317 15.94 -9.77 -1.80
N LYS A 318 15.94 -9.59 -0.47
CA LYS A 318 15.14 -10.39 0.48
C LYS A 318 13.66 -10.10 0.34
N VAL A 319 13.29 -8.83 0.15
CA VAL A 319 11.88 -8.46 -0.07
C VAL A 319 11.36 -9.06 -1.38
N GLN A 320 12.13 -8.99 -2.46
CA GLN A 320 11.80 -9.61 -3.74
C GLN A 320 11.64 -11.13 -3.60
N ARG A 321 12.53 -11.79 -2.85
CA ARG A 321 12.43 -13.23 -2.54
C ARG A 321 11.16 -13.56 -1.75
N LEU A 322 10.86 -12.84 -0.68
CA LEU A 322 9.63 -13.02 0.10
C LEU A 322 8.38 -12.94 -0.78
N LEU A 323 8.28 -11.88 -1.59
CA LEU A 323 7.16 -11.63 -2.50
C LEU A 323 7.03 -12.68 -3.61
N ALA A 324 8.14 -13.34 -3.97
CA ALA A 324 8.14 -14.44 -4.94
C ALA A 324 7.59 -15.75 -4.35
N HIS A 325 7.67 -15.96 -3.03
CA HIS A 325 7.32 -17.23 -2.36
C HIS A 325 5.96 -17.20 -1.66
N ILE A 326 5.50 -16.04 -1.18
CA ILE A 326 4.28 -15.91 -0.38
C ILE A 326 3.20 -15.18 -1.19
N PRO A 327 1.98 -15.75 -1.32
CA PRO A 327 0.85 -15.05 -1.93
C PRO A 327 0.64 -13.69 -1.25
N THR A 328 0.80 -12.61 -2.02
CA THR A 328 0.78 -11.25 -1.51
C THR A 328 -0.41 -10.48 -2.04
N TYR A 329 -1.17 -9.91 -1.12
CA TYR A 329 -2.37 -9.12 -1.37
C TYR A 329 -2.18 -7.71 -0.83
N MET A 330 -2.60 -6.71 -1.60
CA MET A 330 -2.39 -5.29 -1.25
C MET A 330 -3.70 -4.50 -1.32
N ILE A 331 -3.77 -3.37 -0.63
CA ILE A 331 -4.88 -2.41 -0.69
C ILE A 331 -4.35 -1.03 -1.08
N PHE A 332 -5.16 -0.27 -1.80
CA PHE A 332 -4.84 1.12 -2.14
C PHE A 332 -4.96 2.03 -0.93
N ASP A 333 -4.02 2.96 -0.77
CA ASP A 333 -4.06 3.91 0.32
C ASP A 333 -3.87 5.36 -0.13
N ASP A 334 -3.91 6.31 0.80
CA ASP A 334 -3.79 7.72 0.49
C ASP A 334 -2.37 8.13 0.10
N HIS A 335 -1.32 7.62 0.73
CA HIS A 335 0.05 7.97 0.33
C HIS A 335 0.45 7.48 -1.07
N ASP A 336 -0.31 6.60 -1.72
CA ASP A 336 -0.13 6.34 -3.17
C ASP A 336 -0.51 7.58 -4.04
N VAL A 337 -1.24 8.54 -3.48
CA VAL A 337 -1.65 9.81 -4.09
C VAL A 337 -1.19 11.01 -3.26
N THR A 338 -1.81 11.23 -2.10
CA THR A 338 -1.50 12.23 -1.08
C THR A 338 -2.30 11.95 0.20
N ASP A 339 -1.71 12.21 1.37
CA ASP A 339 -2.32 12.14 2.72
C ASP A 339 -3.74 12.75 2.84
N ASP A 340 -4.02 13.83 2.09
CA ASP A 340 -5.32 14.50 2.16
C ASP A 340 -6.42 13.91 1.22
N TRP A 341 -6.15 12.77 0.57
CA TRP A 341 -6.97 12.27 -0.52
C TRP A 341 -8.41 11.90 -0.11
N ASN A 342 -9.39 12.54 -0.76
CA ASN A 342 -10.83 12.37 -0.52
C ASN A 342 -11.29 12.64 0.94
N LEU A 343 -10.48 13.35 1.74
CA LEU A 343 -10.82 13.59 3.15
C LEU A 343 -12.05 14.47 3.33
N THR A 344 -12.29 15.45 2.45
CA THR A 344 -13.43 16.38 2.55
C THR A 344 -14.03 16.70 1.18
N ILE A 345 -15.33 17.04 1.14
CA ILE A 345 -15.98 17.50 -0.11
C ILE A 345 -15.31 18.75 -0.67
N GLY A 346 -14.88 19.68 0.20
CA GLY A 346 -14.20 20.89 -0.23
C GLY A 346 -12.88 20.60 -0.95
N TRP A 347 -12.11 19.63 -0.43
CA TRP A 347 -10.91 19.12 -1.09
C TRP A 347 -11.24 18.44 -2.41
N GLU A 348 -12.24 17.56 -2.42
CA GLU A 348 -12.68 16.81 -3.60
C GLU A 348 -13.10 17.75 -4.74
N GLN A 349 -13.89 18.78 -4.42
CA GLN A 349 -14.30 19.78 -5.38
C GLN A 349 -13.11 20.57 -5.92
N ALA A 350 -12.15 20.94 -5.07
CA ALA A 350 -10.94 21.65 -5.49
C ALA A 350 -10.06 20.79 -6.41
N ALA A 351 -9.85 19.52 -6.06
CA ALA A 351 -9.05 18.58 -6.84
C ALA A 351 -9.71 18.27 -8.18
N TYR A 352 -11.00 17.90 -8.20
CA TYR A 352 -11.66 17.42 -9.42
C TYR A 352 -12.08 18.54 -10.39
N SER A 353 -12.08 19.80 -9.93
CA SER A 353 -12.27 20.96 -10.81
C SER A 353 -10.96 21.46 -11.46
N ASN A 354 -9.80 20.97 -11.01
CA ASN A 354 -8.49 21.36 -11.54
C ASN A 354 -7.94 20.24 -12.44
N ALA A 355 -7.62 20.56 -13.71
CA ALA A 355 -7.14 19.59 -14.69
C ALA A 355 -5.80 18.95 -14.29
N PHE A 356 -4.87 19.74 -13.72
CA PHE A 356 -3.59 19.24 -13.26
C PHE A 356 -3.73 18.30 -12.06
N ALA A 357 -4.58 18.65 -11.08
CA ALA A 357 -4.84 17.79 -9.94
C ALA A 357 -5.49 16.46 -10.37
N LYS A 358 -6.43 16.51 -11.32
CA LYS A 358 -7.02 15.29 -11.90
C LYS A 358 -5.97 14.40 -12.56
N ARG A 359 -5.02 15.02 -13.25
CA ARG A 359 -3.93 14.31 -13.92
C ARG A 359 -3.06 13.57 -12.92
N ILE A 360 -2.62 14.23 -11.84
CA ILE A 360 -1.78 13.64 -10.79
C ILE A 360 -2.49 12.44 -10.13
N ILE A 361 -3.75 12.60 -9.72
CA ILE A 361 -4.52 11.53 -9.08
C ILE A 361 -4.75 10.37 -10.06
N GLY A 362 -5.11 10.68 -11.31
CA GLY A 362 -5.30 9.70 -12.36
C GLY A 362 -4.04 8.88 -12.66
N ASN A 363 -2.89 9.54 -12.68
CA ASN A 363 -1.58 8.89 -12.86
C ASN A 363 -1.28 7.88 -11.74
N SER A 364 -1.55 8.25 -10.48
CA SER A 364 -1.43 7.33 -9.35
C SER A 364 -2.40 6.15 -9.45
N LEU A 365 -3.65 6.37 -9.88
CA LEU A 365 -4.64 5.30 -10.09
C LEU A 365 -4.20 4.30 -11.18
N ILE A 366 -3.65 4.79 -12.29
CA ILE A 366 -3.11 3.95 -13.36
C ILE A 366 -1.95 3.10 -12.82
N ALA A 367 -1.00 3.73 -12.12
CA ALA A 367 0.16 3.04 -11.56
C ALA A 367 -0.25 1.99 -10.52
N TYR A 368 -1.19 2.33 -9.62
CA TYR A 368 -1.74 1.41 -8.62
C TYR A 368 -2.40 0.19 -9.27
N TRP A 369 -3.26 0.40 -10.28
CA TRP A 369 -3.85 -0.70 -11.01
C TRP A 369 -2.77 -1.63 -11.58
N LEU A 370 -1.84 -1.05 -12.33
CA LEU A 370 -0.83 -1.80 -13.06
C LEU A 370 0.11 -2.60 -12.15
N CYS A 371 0.39 -2.08 -10.95
CA CYS A 371 1.38 -2.63 -10.03
C CYS A 371 0.78 -3.44 -8.88
N GLN A 372 -0.44 -3.14 -8.43
CA GLN A 372 -1.07 -3.76 -7.26
C GLN A 372 -2.46 -4.33 -7.59
N GLY A 373 -3.37 -3.45 -8.05
CA GLY A 373 -4.80 -3.73 -8.17
C GLY A 373 -5.10 -4.87 -9.15
N TRP A 374 -4.39 -4.91 -10.28
CA TRP A 374 -4.58 -5.91 -11.32
C TRP A 374 -4.34 -7.34 -10.81
N GLY A 375 -3.22 -7.56 -10.12
CA GLY A 375 -2.88 -8.88 -9.58
C GLY A 375 -3.72 -9.32 -8.39
N ASN A 376 -4.36 -8.39 -7.66
CA ASN A 376 -5.22 -8.73 -6.52
C ASN A 376 -6.47 -9.51 -6.93
N ALA A 377 -7.13 -9.05 -8.00
CA ALA A 377 -8.39 -9.61 -8.50
C ALA A 377 -8.54 -9.35 -10.01
N PRO A 378 -7.79 -10.07 -10.88
CA PRO A 378 -7.78 -9.83 -12.32
C PRO A 378 -9.17 -9.86 -12.96
N GLU A 379 -10.08 -10.67 -12.41
CA GLU A 379 -11.47 -10.80 -12.86
C GLU A 379 -12.31 -9.51 -12.76
N LYS A 380 -11.86 -8.50 -12.01
CA LYS A 380 -12.55 -7.21 -11.87
C LYS A 380 -12.36 -6.29 -13.08
N PHE A 381 -11.38 -6.58 -13.94
CA PHE A 381 -11.00 -5.75 -15.08
C PHE A 381 -11.53 -6.38 -16.36
N ASN A 382 -12.73 -5.95 -16.78
CA ASN A 382 -13.40 -6.49 -17.96
C ASN A 382 -12.75 -6.03 -19.28
N ASP A 383 -13.24 -6.57 -20.40
CA ASP A 383 -12.73 -6.23 -21.74
C ASP A 383 -12.77 -4.73 -22.06
N GLU A 384 -13.78 -4.01 -21.53
CA GLU A 384 -13.87 -2.55 -21.70
C GLU A 384 -12.69 -1.86 -21.02
N PHE A 385 -12.45 -2.14 -19.73
CA PHE A 385 -11.32 -1.62 -18.97
C PHE A 385 -10.01 -1.91 -19.72
N MET A 386 -9.79 -3.18 -20.08
CA MET A 386 -8.55 -3.63 -20.72
C MET A 386 -8.36 -2.96 -22.09
N SER A 387 -9.43 -2.75 -22.86
CA SER A 387 -9.36 -2.06 -24.15
C SER A 387 -8.97 -0.58 -24.03
N ILE A 388 -9.45 0.12 -22.99
CA ILE A 388 -9.12 1.52 -22.74
C ILE A 388 -7.67 1.64 -22.28
N ALA A 389 -7.24 0.76 -21.36
CA ALA A 389 -5.85 0.70 -20.92
C ALA A 389 -4.88 0.39 -22.09
N GLN A 390 -5.22 -0.60 -22.92
CA GLN A 390 -4.42 -0.97 -24.10
C GLN A 390 -4.27 0.21 -25.06
N ARG A 391 -5.35 0.95 -25.32
CA ARG A 391 -5.31 2.14 -26.20
C ARG A 391 -4.38 3.21 -25.65
N PHE A 392 -4.44 3.48 -24.35
CA PHE A 392 -3.54 4.43 -23.72
C PHE A 392 -2.07 4.03 -23.90
N PHE A 393 -1.71 2.78 -23.62
CA PHE A 393 -0.32 2.34 -23.74
C PHE A 393 0.16 2.16 -25.19
N SER A 394 -0.74 1.87 -26.15
CA SER A 394 -0.37 1.74 -27.55
C SER A 394 -0.19 3.07 -28.27
N GLU A 395 -1.09 4.02 -28.04
CA GLU A 395 -1.07 5.34 -28.70
C GLU A 395 -0.24 6.36 -27.93
N ASN A 396 -0.18 6.22 -26.60
CA ASN A 396 0.51 7.11 -25.66
C ASN A 396 0.14 8.59 -25.87
N SER A 397 -1.15 8.85 -26.13
CA SER A 397 -1.68 10.19 -26.37
C SER A 397 -2.28 10.79 -25.10
N SER A 398 -2.23 12.12 -24.95
CA SER A 398 -2.85 12.81 -23.81
C SER A 398 -4.36 12.54 -23.74
N GLN A 399 -5.02 12.42 -24.89
CA GLN A 399 -6.46 12.20 -24.98
C GLN A 399 -6.84 10.80 -24.47
N ASP A 400 -6.07 9.78 -24.84
CA ASP A 400 -6.34 8.40 -24.38
C ASP A 400 -6.02 8.25 -22.88
N GLN A 401 -4.99 8.95 -22.40
CA GLN A 401 -4.70 9.02 -20.97
C GLN A 401 -5.85 9.69 -20.21
N ASP A 402 -6.36 10.82 -20.70
CA ASP A 402 -7.48 11.51 -20.08
C ASP A 402 -8.76 10.66 -20.10
N ALA A 403 -9.00 9.91 -21.19
CA ALA A 403 -10.10 8.97 -21.29
C ALA A 403 -9.98 7.83 -20.27
N PHE A 404 -8.77 7.27 -20.09
CA PHE A 404 -8.54 6.23 -19.10
C PHE A 404 -8.68 6.76 -17.67
N ILE A 405 -8.12 7.93 -17.38
CA ILE A 405 -8.27 8.61 -16.08
C ILE A 405 -9.74 8.86 -15.78
N GLN A 406 -10.53 9.34 -16.76
CA GLN A 406 -11.98 9.54 -16.58
C GLN A 406 -12.73 8.25 -16.27
N TYR A 407 -12.31 7.12 -16.87
CA TYR A 407 -12.86 5.80 -16.54
C TYR A 407 -12.53 5.41 -15.09
N LEU A 408 -11.26 5.54 -14.70
CA LEU A 408 -10.78 5.20 -13.36
C LEU A 408 -11.47 6.00 -12.24
N TYR A 409 -11.80 7.26 -12.50
CA TYR A 409 -12.56 8.09 -11.56
C TYR A 409 -13.96 7.56 -11.21
N ARG A 410 -14.52 6.69 -12.05
CA ARG A 410 -15.83 6.05 -11.85
C ARG A 410 -15.72 4.58 -11.47
N PHE A 411 -14.50 4.05 -11.39
CA PHE A 411 -14.26 2.65 -11.13
C PHE A 411 -14.24 2.40 -9.61
N GLU A 412 -15.21 1.63 -9.12
CA GLU A 412 -15.44 1.36 -7.69
C GLU A 412 -15.15 -0.11 -7.31
N ASN A 413 -14.49 -0.87 -8.19
CA ASN A 413 -14.27 -2.31 -8.05
C ASN A 413 -12.88 -2.66 -7.50
N TRP A 414 -12.27 -1.78 -6.70
CA TRP A 414 -10.97 -2.03 -6.06
C TRP A 414 -11.03 -2.99 -4.87
N HIS A 415 -12.22 -3.17 -4.29
CA HIS A 415 -12.47 -4.15 -3.23
C HIS A 415 -12.48 -5.57 -3.81
N TYR A 416 -12.02 -6.55 -3.03
CA TYR A 416 -11.96 -7.95 -3.46
C TYR A 416 -12.05 -8.91 -2.29
N THR A 417 -12.16 -10.20 -2.59
CA THR A 417 -12.17 -11.25 -1.57
C THR A 417 -11.18 -12.36 -1.91
N ILE A 418 -10.68 -13.03 -0.88
CA ILE A 418 -9.84 -14.21 -1.01
C ILE A 418 -10.67 -15.40 -0.54
N PRO A 419 -10.90 -16.42 -1.38
CA PRO A 419 -11.83 -17.52 -1.09
C PRO A 419 -11.22 -18.58 -0.16
N THR A 420 -10.64 -18.15 0.96
CA THR A 420 -10.12 -19.02 2.03
C THR A 420 -11.15 -19.24 3.13
N THR A 421 -10.82 -20.08 4.11
CA THR A 421 -11.57 -20.25 5.35
C THR A 421 -10.67 -19.93 6.56
N PRO A 422 -10.85 -18.81 7.28
CA PRO A 422 -11.89 -17.78 7.09
C PRO A 422 -11.76 -17.05 5.76
N LYS A 423 -12.90 -16.57 5.25
CA LYS A 423 -12.92 -15.71 4.05
C LYS A 423 -12.25 -14.38 4.38
N VAL A 424 -11.36 -13.92 3.50
CA VAL A 424 -10.74 -12.60 3.62
C VAL A 424 -11.52 -11.62 2.73
N VAL A 425 -11.95 -10.51 3.30
CA VAL A 425 -12.69 -9.44 2.61
C VAL A 425 -11.85 -8.16 2.70
N VAL A 426 -11.33 -7.72 1.56
CA VAL A 426 -10.51 -6.50 1.45
C VAL A 426 -11.40 -5.35 0.98
N LEU A 427 -11.46 -4.30 1.80
CA LEU A 427 -12.34 -3.16 1.56
C LEU A 427 -11.71 -2.13 0.63
N ASP A 428 -12.55 -1.28 0.04
CA ASP A 428 -12.12 -0.04 -0.60
C ASP A 428 -12.62 1.13 0.24
N THR A 429 -11.72 1.72 1.03
CA THR A 429 -12.02 2.82 1.95
C THR A 429 -11.60 4.18 1.41
N ARG A 430 -11.07 4.26 0.18
CA ARG A 430 -10.51 5.48 -0.41
C ARG A 430 -11.36 6.01 -1.56
N THR A 431 -11.85 5.14 -2.45
CA THR A 431 -12.65 5.57 -3.62
C THR A 431 -14.16 5.57 -3.36
N ARG A 432 -14.64 4.68 -2.48
CA ARG A 432 -16.07 4.56 -2.11
C ARG A 432 -16.43 5.28 -0.80
N ARG A 433 -15.81 6.43 -0.53
CA ARG A 433 -16.04 7.21 0.70
C ARG A 433 -17.41 7.90 0.69
N TRP A 434 -18.09 7.89 1.83
CA TRP A 434 -19.35 8.61 2.00
C TRP A 434 -19.15 10.13 2.09
N ARG A 435 -19.83 10.92 1.26
CA ARG A 435 -19.71 12.38 1.24
C ARG A 435 -20.62 13.06 2.27
N SER A 436 -20.05 13.90 3.14
CA SER A 436 -20.82 14.70 4.12
C SER A 436 -21.43 15.98 3.54
N GLU A 437 -22.64 15.92 2.99
CA GLU A 437 -23.32 17.07 2.36
C GLU A 437 -23.65 18.25 3.32
N SER A 438 -23.60 18.02 4.64
CA SER A 438 -23.95 19.04 5.64
C SER A 438 -22.98 20.24 5.74
N LYS A 439 -21.67 20.06 5.46
CA LYS A 439 -20.62 21.11 5.51
C LYS A 439 -19.42 20.69 4.67
N MET A 440 -18.89 21.58 3.83
CA MET A 440 -17.77 21.31 2.90
C MET A 440 -16.48 20.80 3.56
N ASN A 441 -16.14 21.30 4.76
CA ASN A 441 -14.89 20.93 5.47
C ASN A 441 -15.07 19.79 6.47
N LYS A 442 -16.23 19.12 6.48
CA LYS A 442 -16.46 17.99 7.39
C LYS A 442 -15.90 16.72 6.75
N PRO A 443 -15.18 15.88 7.52
CA PRO A 443 -14.58 14.67 6.96
C PRO A 443 -15.63 13.73 6.39
N SER A 444 -15.30 13.12 5.25
CA SER A 444 -16.06 12.06 4.59
C SER A 444 -16.07 10.79 5.44
N GLY A 445 -17.12 9.99 5.35
CA GLY A 445 -17.15 8.65 5.94
C GLY A 445 -16.34 7.67 5.10
N LEU A 446 -15.82 6.60 5.71
CA LEU A 446 -14.90 5.68 5.02
C LEU A 446 -15.57 4.81 3.96
N MET A 447 -16.87 4.53 4.09
CA MET A 447 -17.64 3.80 3.09
C MET A 447 -19.04 4.41 2.95
N ASP A 448 -19.50 4.52 1.70
CA ASP A 448 -20.87 4.84 1.33
C ASP A 448 -21.85 3.69 1.61
N TRP A 449 -23.12 3.90 1.25
CA TRP A 449 -24.16 2.93 1.53
C TRP A 449 -24.08 1.68 0.64
N GLU A 450 -23.71 1.83 -0.63
CA GLU A 450 -23.62 0.73 -1.59
C GLU A 450 -22.45 -0.18 -1.22
N ALA A 451 -21.29 0.40 -0.92
CA ALA A 451 -20.12 -0.33 -0.46
C ALA A 451 -20.41 -1.10 0.84
N MET A 452 -21.22 -0.53 1.74
CA MET A 452 -21.65 -1.21 2.97
C MET A 452 -22.63 -2.37 2.71
N ILE A 453 -23.47 -2.27 1.67
CA ILE A 453 -24.34 -3.38 1.25
C ILE A 453 -23.50 -4.50 0.64
N ASP A 454 -22.60 -4.17 -0.28
CA ASP A 454 -21.71 -5.16 -0.91
C ASP A 454 -20.90 -5.88 0.16
N PHE A 455 -20.31 -5.13 1.09
CA PHE A 455 -19.64 -5.68 2.26
C PHE A 455 -20.55 -6.60 3.08
N HIS A 456 -21.80 -6.20 3.35
CA HIS A 456 -22.73 -7.05 4.07
C HIS A 456 -23.01 -8.37 3.33
N GLN A 457 -23.20 -8.33 2.02
CA GLN A 457 -23.46 -9.51 1.20
C GLN A 457 -22.28 -10.49 1.26
N GLU A 458 -21.04 -10.00 1.22
CA GLU A 458 -19.84 -10.84 1.31
C GLU A 458 -19.72 -11.59 2.65
N LEU A 459 -20.31 -11.04 3.71
CA LEU A 459 -20.32 -11.61 5.06
C LEU A 459 -21.48 -12.58 5.31
N VAL A 460 -22.56 -12.48 4.55
CA VAL A 460 -23.75 -13.32 4.79
C VAL A 460 -23.40 -14.79 4.51
N HIS A 461 -23.85 -15.68 5.40
CA HIS A 461 -23.57 -17.13 5.37
C HIS A 461 -22.11 -17.54 5.61
N GLN A 462 -21.27 -16.61 6.08
CA GLN A 462 -19.92 -16.94 6.53
C GLN A 462 -19.90 -17.22 8.05
N ASP A 463 -19.13 -18.21 8.49
CA ASP A 463 -18.99 -18.55 9.91
C ASP A 463 -17.95 -17.67 10.62
N LYS A 464 -16.87 -17.37 9.91
CA LYS A 464 -15.69 -16.61 10.35
C LYS A 464 -15.08 -15.82 9.18
N VAL A 465 -14.61 -14.61 9.45
CA VAL A 465 -14.05 -13.72 8.42
C VAL A 465 -12.85 -12.91 8.92
N ILE A 466 -11.95 -12.61 7.99
CA ILE A 466 -10.93 -11.57 8.14
C ILE A 466 -11.35 -10.39 7.26
N ILE A 467 -11.35 -9.19 7.82
CA ILE A 467 -11.66 -7.93 7.14
C ILE A 467 -10.36 -7.14 7.06
N VAL A 468 -10.02 -6.64 5.89
CA VAL A 468 -8.83 -5.79 5.69
C VAL A 468 -9.29 -4.40 5.32
N SER A 469 -8.83 -3.40 6.07
CA SER A 469 -9.10 -1.98 5.88
C SER A 469 -7.78 -1.23 5.93
N ALA A 470 -7.60 -0.17 5.14
CA ALA A 470 -6.40 0.66 5.23
C ALA A 470 -6.32 1.29 6.63
N ALA A 471 -7.36 2.06 6.98
CA ALA A 471 -7.60 2.57 8.32
C ALA A 471 -7.93 1.51 9.38
N PRO A 472 -7.63 1.76 10.66
CA PRO A 472 -8.28 1.06 11.77
C PRO A 472 -9.78 1.40 11.90
N MET A 473 -10.63 0.37 12.02
CA MET A 473 -12.07 0.55 12.27
C MET A 473 -12.36 1.01 13.70
N PHE A 474 -11.53 0.56 14.64
CA PHE A 474 -11.61 0.91 16.06
C PHE A 474 -10.27 1.46 16.55
N GLY A 475 -9.98 2.72 16.24
CA GLY A 475 -8.71 3.39 16.61
C GLY A 475 -8.63 3.94 18.04
N VAL A 476 -7.51 4.63 18.31
CA VAL A 476 -7.24 5.35 19.57
C VAL A 476 -8.13 6.60 19.63
N LYS A 477 -9.07 6.59 20.55
CA LYS A 477 -10.15 7.58 20.59
C LYS A 477 -9.67 8.99 20.97
N PHE A 478 -8.60 9.08 21.75
CA PHE A 478 -7.98 10.35 22.11
C PHE A 478 -7.28 10.99 20.92
N ILE A 479 -6.60 10.20 20.09
CA ILE A 479 -6.03 10.67 18.82
C ILE A 479 -7.18 11.18 17.92
N GLU A 480 -8.25 10.39 17.79
CA GLU A 480 -9.47 10.80 17.08
C GLU A 480 -10.11 12.09 17.62
N ALA A 481 -10.06 12.31 18.94
CA ALA A 481 -10.61 13.49 19.59
C ALA A 481 -9.71 14.72 19.43
N LEU A 482 -8.40 14.56 19.56
CA LEU A 482 -7.40 15.59 19.33
C LEU A 482 -7.44 16.07 17.87
N GLN A 483 -7.54 15.12 16.92
CA GLN A 483 -7.73 15.41 15.50
C GLN A 483 -8.94 16.33 15.27
N ARG A 484 -10.12 16.00 15.80
CA ARG A 484 -11.32 16.86 15.67
C ARG A 484 -11.11 18.27 16.20
N VAL A 485 -10.36 18.44 17.29
CA VAL A 485 -10.06 19.77 17.85
C VAL A 485 -9.12 20.55 16.93
N VAL A 486 -8.08 19.90 16.39
CA VAL A 486 -7.10 20.54 15.48
C VAL A 486 -7.73 20.87 14.13
N THR A 487 -8.57 20.00 13.56
CA THR A 487 -9.33 20.29 12.32
C THR A 487 -10.27 21.49 12.49
N VAL A 488 -10.92 21.62 13.66
CA VAL A 488 -11.76 22.80 13.97
C VAL A 488 -10.94 24.09 14.06
N LEU A 489 -9.67 24.00 14.47
CA LEU A 489 -8.73 25.12 14.52
C LEU A 489 -8.05 25.42 13.17
N GLY A 490 -8.27 24.61 12.14
CA GLY A 490 -7.85 24.87 10.75
C GLY A 490 -6.36 24.67 10.47
N LYS A 491 -5.68 23.79 11.21
CA LYS A 491 -4.33 23.33 10.86
C LYS A 491 -4.39 21.93 10.21
N PRO A 492 -3.59 21.66 9.16
CA PRO A 492 -3.41 20.30 8.64
C PRO A 492 -2.76 19.43 9.72
N LEU A 493 -3.24 18.20 9.85
CA LEU A 493 -2.79 17.25 10.86
C LEU A 493 -1.58 16.46 10.34
N MET A 494 -0.75 15.96 11.25
CA MET A 494 0.30 14.95 10.98
C MET A 494 -0.21 13.52 11.30
N VAL A 495 -1.53 13.33 11.36
CA VAL A 495 -2.16 12.10 11.88
C VAL A 495 -3.51 11.88 11.19
N ASP A 496 -3.72 10.71 10.61
CA ASP A 496 -4.79 10.40 9.65
C ASP A 496 -6.19 10.50 10.21
N ALA A 497 -7.04 11.27 9.54
CA ALA A 497 -8.41 11.56 9.96
C ALA A 497 -9.39 10.42 9.59
N GLU A 498 -9.04 9.19 9.95
CA GLU A 498 -9.62 7.94 9.42
C GLU A 498 -10.67 7.30 10.35
N ASN A 499 -11.62 8.07 10.88
CA ASN A 499 -12.50 7.54 11.93
C ASN A 499 -13.86 7.03 11.40
N TRP A 500 -13.99 5.70 11.27
CA TRP A 500 -15.23 4.96 10.97
C TRP A 500 -16.43 5.39 11.84
N MET A 501 -16.18 5.77 13.09
CA MET A 501 -17.21 6.22 14.03
C MET A 501 -17.57 7.70 13.90
N THR A 502 -16.98 8.44 12.96
CA THR A 502 -17.29 9.87 12.77
C THR A 502 -18.65 10.09 12.11
N HIS A 503 -19.18 9.12 11.37
CA HIS A 503 -20.51 9.20 10.77
C HIS A 503 -21.55 8.30 11.47
N PRO A 504 -22.66 8.84 12.03
CA PRO A 504 -23.67 8.03 12.73
C PRO A 504 -24.36 6.99 11.84
N GLY A 505 -24.54 7.27 10.54
CA GLY A 505 -25.15 6.35 9.59
C GLY A 505 -24.28 5.11 9.39
N SER A 506 -23.06 5.30 8.88
CA SER A 506 -22.10 4.23 8.61
C SER A 506 -21.75 3.43 9.88
N ALA A 507 -21.61 4.10 11.02
CA ALA A 507 -21.38 3.44 12.31
C ALA A 507 -22.54 2.52 12.74
N ASN A 508 -23.80 2.97 12.58
CA ASN A 508 -24.96 2.17 12.92
C ASN A 508 -25.17 1.02 11.94
N THR A 509 -24.91 1.23 10.64
CA THR A 509 -24.96 0.18 9.63
C THR A 509 -23.92 -0.89 9.92
N LEU A 510 -22.68 -0.50 10.21
CA LEU A 510 -21.61 -1.44 10.55
C LEU A 510 -21.94 -2.27 11.80
N ILE A 511 -22.44 -1.64 12.86
CA ILE A 511 -22.91 -2.35 14.05
C ILE A 511 -24.07 -3.30 13.67
N SER A 512 -25.01 -2.85 12.82
CA SER A 512 -26.11 -3.70 12.35
C SER A 512 -25.59 -4.93 11.62
N ILE A 513 -24.61 -4.78 10.72
CA ILE A 513 -23.94 -5.87 10.00
C ILE A 513 -23.33 -6.88 10.97
N PHE A 514 -22.53 -6.42 11.95
CA PHE A 514 -21.93 -7.32 12.95
C PHE A 514 -22.96 -8.01 13.84
N THR A 515 -24.16 -7.44 13.99
CA THR A 515 -25.24 -8.01 14.81
C THR A 515 -26.27 -8.81 14.05
N HIS A 516 -26.14 -8.90 12.74
CA HIS A 516 -27.09 -9.59 11.89
C HIS A 516 -27.02 -11.10 12.14
N THR A 517 -28.15 -11.80 12.10
CA THR A 517 -28.20 -13.23 12.49
C THR A 517 -27.53 -14.15 11.48
N LYS A 518 -27.36 -13.69 10.24
CA LYS A 518 -26.72 -14.43 9.14
C LYS A 518 -25.25 -14.04 8.91
N THR A 519 -24.67 -13.19 9.76
CA THR A 519 -23.26 -12.80 9.67
C THR A 519 -22.42 -13.57 10.70
N PRO A 520 -21.08 -13.61 10.52
CA PRO A 520 -20.16 -14.37 11.35
C PRO A 520 -20.30 -14.09 12.84
N THR A 521 -19.87 -15.07 13.64
CA THR A 521 -19.73 -14.85 15.09
C THR A 521 -18.36 -14.31 15.49
N ASN A 522 -17.34 -14.52 14.65
CA ASN A 522 -15.97 -14.07 14.85
C ASN A 522 -15.52 -13.21 13.66
N PHE A 523 -15.11 -11.98 13.96
CA PHE A 523 -14.58 -11.01 13.01
C PHE A 523 -13.16 -10.63 13.43
N VAL A 524 -12.20 -10.80 12.52
CA VAL A 524 -10.86 -10.24 12.68
C VAL A 524 -10.71 -9.10 11.69
N ILE A 525 -10.26 -7.94 12.15
CA ILE A 525 -10.04 -6.74 11.34
C ILE A 525 -8.55 -6.47 11.36
N LEU A 526 -7.91 -6.55 10.19
CA LEU A 526 -6.53 -6.16 9.94
C LEU A 526 -6.50 -4.74 9.36
N SER A 527 -5.56 -3.93 9.82
CA SER A 527 -5.41 -2.54 9.34
C SER A 527 -4.01 -1.96 9.52
N GLY A 528 -3.81 -0.79 8.92
CA GLY A 528 -2.57 -0.04 8.84
C GLY A 528 -2.75 1.46 9.09
N ASP A 529 -2.03 2.26 8.30
CA ASP A 529 -2.14 3.73 8.16
C ASP A 529 -2.14 4.54 9.48
N VAL A 530 -1.28 4.18 10.43
CA VAL A 530 -1.12 4.93 11.69
C VAL A 530 0.31 4.96 12.25
N HIS A 531 1.26 4.24 11.64
CA HIS A 531 2.69 4.14 12.02
C HIS A 531 3.00 3.52 13.40
N TYR A 532 2.02 2.88 14.04
CA TYR A 532 2.21 2.10 15.28
C TYR A 532 1.31 0.86 15.31
N SER A 533 1.60 -0.06 16.23
CA SER A 533 0.88 -1.34 16.34
C SER A 533 0.05 -1.46 17.62
N PHE A 534 -1.12 -2.09 17.53
CA PHE A 534 -2.00 -2.37 18.67
C PHE A 534 -3.02 -3.48 18.38
N ALA A 535 -3.60 -4.05 19.44
CA ALA A 535 -4.68 -5.04 19.34
C ALA A 535 -5.78 -4.83 20.37
N TYR A 536 -7.04 -4.79 19.93
CA TYR A 536 -8.22 -4.59 20.76
C TYR A 536 -9.25 -5.72 20.61
N ASP A 537 -9.87 -6.11 21.73
CA ASP A 537 -11.06 -6.98 21.76
C ASP A 537 -12.33 -6.12 21.92
N ILE A 538 -13.27 -6.23 20.99
CA ILE A 538 -14.51 -5.44 20.98
C ILE A 538 -15.72 -6.35 21.22
N LYS A 539 -16.60 -5.93 22.15
CA LYS A 539 -17.87 -6.58 22.48
C LYS A 539 -19.02 -5.57 22.54
N LEU A 540 -20.25 -6.02 22.30
CA LEU A 540 -21.44 -5.16 22.43
C LEU A 540 -21.91 -5.07 23.89
N ARG A 541 -22.19 -3.86 24.37
CA ARG A 541 -22.83 -3.63 25.67
C ARG A 541 -24.29 -4.09 25.57
N TYR A 542 -24.74 -4.93 26.50
CA TYR A 542 -26.14 -5.35 26.69
C TYR A 542 -26.69 -6.46 25.76
N ARG A 543 -25.85 -7.32 25.18
CA ARG A 543 -26.30 -8.59 24.56
C ARG A 543 -25.55 -9.78 25.15
N LYS A 544 -26.28 -10.85 25.52
CA LYS A 544 -25.71 -12.09 26.09
C LYS A 544 -24.90 -12.89 25.05
N ASN A 545 -25.27 -12.81 23.77
CA ASN A 545 -24.55 -13.42 22.64
C ASN A 545 -24.09 -12.32 21.69
N SER A 546 -22.97 -11.67 22.02
CA SER A 546 -22.34 -10.67 21.13
C SER A 546 -21.31 -11.34 20.22
N PRO A 547 -21.17 -10.90 18.96
CA PRO A 547 -20.04 -11.33 18.12
C PRO A 547 -18.71 -10.95 18.79
N ASN A 548 -17.68 -11.75 18.53
CA ASN A 548 -16.31 -11.41 18.90
C ASN A 548 -15.68 -10.63 17.75
N ILE A 549 -15.26 -9.40 18.03
CA ILE A 549 -14.61 -8.53 17.05
C ILE A 549 -13.21 -8.23 17.55
N TYR A 550 -12.20 -8.50 16.72
CA TYR A 550 -10.80 -8.28 17.03
C TYR A 550 -10.25 -7.23 16.06
N GLN A 551 -9.81 -6.08 16.57
CA GLN A 551 -9.10 -5.07 15.79
C GLN A 551 -7.61 -5.29 15.99
N ILE A 552 -6.88 -5.54 14.92
CA ILE A 552 -5.44 -5.79 14.93
C ILE A 552 -4.82 -4.83 13.92
N THR A 553 -3.92 -3.98 14.40
CA THR A 553 -3.25 -2.98 13.59
C THR A 553 -1.76 -3.19 13.73
N CYS A 554 -1.07 -3.40 12.62
CA CYS A 554 0.38 -3.42 12.55
C CYS A 554 0.81 -2.43 11.46
N SER A 555 1.14 -1.21 11.87
CA SER A 555 1.45 -0.13 10.94
C SER A 555 2.88 0.33 11.19
N GLY A 556 3.69 0.37 10.13
CA GLY A 556 5.11 0.71 10.20
C GLY A 556 6.03 -0.42 9.73
N ILE A 557 5.79 -1.05 8.58
CA ILE A 557 6.75 -1.99 7.98
C ILE A 557 8.15 -1.36 7.93
N LYS A 558 8.22 -0.09 7.54
CA LYS A 558 9.40 0.78 7.64
C LYS A 558 8.96 2.20 7.94
N ASN A 559 8.30 2.37 9.09
CA ASN A 559 7.91 3.67 9.60
C ASN A 559 7.74 3.59 11.12
N GLN A 560 7.79 4.74 11.80
CA GLN A 560 7.52 4.87 13.24
C GLN A 560 6.82 6.19 13.52
N PHE A 561 5.89 6.19 14.47
CA PHE A 561 5.27 7.42 14.93
C PHE A 561 6.22 8.20 15.87
N PRO A 562 6.11 9.54 16.01
CA PRO A 562 6.89 10.25 17.01
C PRO A 562 6.64 9.76 18.45
N THR A 563 7.64 9.09 19.06
CA THR A 563 7.51 8.37 20.35
C THR A 563 6.93 9.22 21.48
N GLN A 564 7.37 10.48 21.60
CA GLN A 564 6.90 11.38 22.64
C GLN A 564 5.40 11.68 22.51
N LEU A 565 4.94 11.95 21.29
CA LEU A 565 3.53 12.22 21.00
C LEU A 565 2.68 10.98 21.25
N LEU A 566 3.15 9.81 20.82
CA LEU A 566 2.44 8.54 21.03
C LEU A 566 2.24 8.23 22.51
N ASN A 567 3.29 8.38 23.32
CA ASN A 567 3.23 8.10 24.75
C ASN A 567 2.24 9.02 25.48
N ILE A 568 2.18 10.30 25.08
CA ILE A 568 1.20 11.26 25.61
C ILE A 568 -0.22 10.84 25.20
N CYS A 569 -0.43 10.54 23.92
CA CYS A 569 -1.72 10.15 23.38
C CYS A 569 -2.27 8.88 24.02
N ASP A 570 -1.44 7.85 24.20
CA ASP A 570 -1.86 6.58 24.82
C ASP A 570 -2.15 6.75 26.32
N GLY A 571 -1.31 7.51 27.03
CA GLY A 571 -1.52 7.84 28.44
C GLY A 571 -2.86 8.56 28.67
N LEU A 572 -3.16 9.56 27.83
CA LEU A 572 -4.42 10.31 27.89
C LEU A 572 -5.62 9.48 27.46
N ASP A 573 -5.50 8.62 26.44
CA ASP A 573 -6.58 7.73 26.02
C ASP A 573 -6.95 6.74 27.12
N ARG A 574 -5.95 6.17 27.80
CA ARG A 574 -6.18 5.24 28.92
C ARG A 574 -6.91 5.93 30.08
N MET A 575 -6.53 7.16 30.39
CA MET A 575 -7.16 7.96 31.44
C MET A 575 -8.61 8.33 31.10
N LEU A 576 -8.84 8.83 29.88
CA LEU A 576 -10.12 9.43 29.49
C LEU A 576 -11.12 8.40 28.96
N TYR A 577 -10.66 7.29 28.37
CA TYR A 577 -11.49 6.38 27.60
C TYR A 577 -11.36 4.90 27.99
N SER A 578 -10.92 4.61 29.22
CA SER A 578 -10.97 3.27 29.80
C SER A 578 -12.37 2.62 29.64
N PRO A 579 -12.49 1.27 29.59
CA PRO A 579 -13.79 0.62 29.36
C PRO A 579 -14.89 1.07 30.34
N ARG A 580 -14.51 1.40 31.57
CA ARG A 580 -15.39 1.88 32.65
C ARG A 580 -15.60 3.40 32.67
N SER A 581 -14.90 4.16 31.82
CA SER A 581 -15.00 5.62 31.79
C SER A 581 -16.43 6.10 31.47
N PRO A 582 -16.98 7.04 32.25
CA PRO A 582 -18.29 7.64 31.99
C PRO A 582 -18.29 8.45 30.69
N LEU A 583 -17.13 8.95 30.25
CA LEU A 583 -16.97 9.65 28.97
C LEU A 583 -17.38 8.77 27.78
N ASN A 584 -17.31 7.44 27.91
CA ASN A 584 -17.75 6.53 26.85
C ASN A 584 -19.26 6.61 26.57
N TRP A 585 -20.08 7.00 27.56
CA TRP A 585 -21.52 7.16 27.39
C TRP A 585 -21.89 8.38 26.52
N PHE A 586 -21.06 9.42 26.57
CA PHE A 586 -21.17 10.62 25.73
C PHE A 586 -20.60 10.44 24.33
N THR A 587 -20.06 9.27 24.02
CA THR A 587 -19.47 9.00 22.71
C THR A 587 -20.25 7.97 21.93
N LYS A 588 -20.03 7.95 20.62
CA LYS A 588 -20.69 7.01 19.70
C LYS A 588 -20.36 5.53 20.01
N ARG A 589 -19.32 5.29 20.82
CA ARG A 589 -18.94 3.98 21.36
C ARG A 589 -19.78 3.52 22.57
N LYS A 590 -20.85 4.23 22.95
CA LYS A 590 -21.71 3.89 24.10
C LYS A 590 -22.33 2.49 24.06
N ARG A 591 -22.37 1.85 22.89
CA ARG A 591 -22.87 0.48 22.69
C ARG A 591 -21.76 -0.58 22.66
N LEU A 592 -20.49 -0.20 22.82
CA LEU A 592 -19.33 -1.07 22.68
C LEU A 592 -18.48 -1.09 23.95
N LYS A 593 -17.93 -2.24 24.31
CA LYS A 593 -16.82 -2.41 25.25
C LYS A 593 -15.59 -2.74 24.42
N ILE A 594 -14.55 -1.92 24.54
CA ILE A 594 -13.27 -2.08 23.84
C ILE A 594 -12.24 -2.37 24.91
N TYR A 595 -11.64 -3.56 24.85
CA TYR A 595 -10.60 -4.01 25.77
C TYR A 595 -9.28 -3.94 25.03
N LYS A 596 -8.34 -3.16 25.55
CA LYS A 596 -7.01 -3.01 24.93
C LYS A 596 -6.06 -4.08 25.45
N ARG A 597 -5.49 -4.89 24.55
CA ARG A 597 -4.47 -5.88 24.91
C ARG A 597 -3.17 -5.17 25.29
N ALA A 598 -2.52 -5.64 26.35
CA ALA A 598 -1.20 -5.16 26.74
C ALA A 598 -0.14 -5.89 25.89
N PRO A 599 0.86 -5.21 25.32
CA PRO A 599 1.98 -5.89 24.69
C PRO A 599 2.83 -6.62 25.74
N SER A 600 3.49 -7.71 25.35
CA SER A 600 4.37 -8.49 26.24
C SER A 600 5.60 -7.70 26.71
N SER A 601 6.02 -6.70 25.94
CA SER A 601 7.19 -5.88 26.26
C SER A 601 6.94 -4.90 27.41
N HIS A 602 5.72 -4.37 27.55
CA HIS A 602 5.42 -3.33 28.55
C HIS A 602 3.96 -3.38 29.04
N ASN A 603 3.76 -3.10 30.32
CA ASN A 603 2.42 -3.19 30.94
C ASN A 603 1.62 -1.88 30.95
N PHE A 604 2.28 -0.73 30.83
CA PHE A 604 1.62 0.58 30.98
C PHE A 604 1.00 1.07 29.67
N TYR A 605 1.82 1.14 28.62
CA TYR A 605 1.40 1.52 27.28
C TYR A 605 0.70 0.34 26.57
N ARG A 606 -0.18 0.66 25.62
CA ARG A 606 -0.97 -0.28 24.81
C ARG A 606 -0.59 -0.23 23.33
N LEU A 607 0.15 0.79 22.93
CA LEU A 607 0.65 0.98 21.56
C LEU A 607 2.12 0.60 21.52
N VAL A 608 2.55 -0.01 20.42
CA VAL A 608 3.96 -0.36 20.17
C VAL A 608 4.47 0.48 19.01
N ASN A 609 5.53 1.26 19.26
CA ASN A 609 6.14 2.16 18.29
C ASN A 609 7.44 1.59 17.75
N HIS A 610 7.35 0.51 17.00
CA HIS A 610 8.48 -0.12 16.35
C HIS A 610 8.10 -0.47 14.93
N SER A 611 9.10 -0.47 14.05
CA SER A 611 8.88 -1.03 12.72
C SER A 611 8.75 -2.54 12.85
N ALA A 612 7.65 -3.08 12.34
CA ALA A 612 7.32 -4.48 12.49
C ALA A 612 6.43 -5.00 11.36
N ILE A 613 6.40 -6.33 11.23
CA ILE A 613 5.38 -7.07 10.48
C ILE A 613 4.46 -7.78 11.49
N GLY A 614 3.16 -7.72 11.27
CA GLY A 614 2.16 -8.35 12.14
C GLY A 614 2.02 -9.84 11.83
N GLU A 615 1.85 -10.63 12.88
CA GLU A 615 1.63 -12.07 12.82
C GLU A 615 0.30 -12.41 13.49
N LEU A 616 -0.62 -12.94 12.69
CA LEU A 616 -1.91 -13.42 13.16
C LEU A 616 -1.97 -14.93 12.99
N ARG A 617 -2.24 -15.65 14.09
CA ARG A 617 -2.67 -17.05 14.01
C ARG A 617 -4.09 -17.23 14.51
N LEU A 618 -4.89 -18.02 13.80
CA LEU A 618 -6.28 -18.32 14.12
C LEU A 618 -6.47 -19.77 14.56
N ASP A 619 -7.49 -20.01 15.37
CA ASP A 619 -8.01 -21.34 15.66
C ASP A 619 -9.05 -21.79 14.61
N GLU A 620 -9.51 -23.04 14.72
CA GLU A 620 -10.52 -23.60 13.81
C GLU A 620 -11.82 -22.78 13.77
N GLN A 621 -12.16 -22.06 14.85
CA GLN A 621 -13.35 -21.21 14.93
C GLN A 621 -13.11 -19.78 14.41
N GLY A 622 -11.88 -19.45 13.98
CA GLY A 622 -11.51 -18.15 13.46
C GLY A 622 -11.23 -17.11 14.54
N LYS A 623 -10.98 -17.52 15.79
CA LYS A 623 -10.52 -16.60 16.83
C LYS A 623 -9.00 -16.52 16.83
N PRO A 624 -8.42 -15.36 17.16
CA PRO A 624 -6.97 -15.26 17.32
C PRO A 624 -6.44 -16.16 18.42
N SER A 625 -5.68 -17.19 18.04
CA SER A 625 -4.88 -18.02 18.95
C SER A 625 -3.58 -17.30 19.31
N GLN A 626 -3.03 -16.54 18.36
CA GLN A 626 -1.87 -15.67 18.56
C GLN A 626 -2.05 -14.34 17.83
N ILE A 627 -1.71 -13.26 18.52
CA ILE A 627 -1.52 -11.93 17.93
C ILE A 627 -0.13 -11.49 18.37
N SER A 628 0.81 -11.39 17.44
CA SER A 628 2.13 -10.83 17.69
C SER A 628 2.56 -9.90 16.56
N ILE A 629 3.65 -9.19 16.81
CA ILE A 629 4.40 -8.46 15.78
C ILE A 629 5.85 -8.91 15.87
N LEU A 630 6.48 -9.03 14.71
CA LEU A 630 7.89 -9.32 14.56
C LEU A 630 8.60 -8.02 14.15
N THR A 631 9.42 -7.49 15.05
CA THR A 631 10.07 -6.21 14.83
C THR A 631 11.21 -6.35 13.83
N SER A 632 11.58 -5.24 13.20
CA SER A 632 12.75 -5.15 12.32
C SER A 632 14.10 -5.41 13.02
N ASP A 633 14.10 -5.59 14.35
CA ASP A 633 15.24 -5.99 15.17
C ASP A 633 15.19 -7.48 15.58
N ASN A 634 14.31 -8.26 14.95
CA ASN A 634 14.08 -9.69 15.20
C ASN A 634 13.53 -10.01 16.59
N GLU A 635 12.81 -9.09 17.21
CA GLU A 635 12.11 -9.33 18.48
C GLU A 635 10.62 -9.61 18.23
N GLU A 636 10.09 -10.64 18.88
CA GLU A 636 8.66 -10.94 18.84
C GLU A 636 7.93 -10.32 20.04
N ILE A 637 6.92 -9.50 19.76
CA ILE A 637 6.08 -8.87 20.79
C ILE A 637 4.66 -9.43 20.66
N HIS A 638 4.19 -10.09 21.71
CA HIS A 638 2.84 -10.68 21.74
C HIS A 638 1.82 -9.73 22.36
N PHE A 639 0.57 -9.80 21.89
CA PHE A 639 -0.59 -9.16 22.48
C PHE A 639 -1.49 -10.22 23.13
N PRO A 640 -1.16 -10.68 24.35
CA PRO A 640 -1.95 -11.67 25.06
C PRO A 640 -3.41 -11.24 25.24
N PRO A 641 -4.36 -12.21 25.29
CA PRO A 641 -5.75 -11.92 25.57
C PRO A 641 -5.89 -11.09 26.85
N THR A 642 -6.78 -10.10 26.82
CA THR A 642 -7.11 -9.39 28.05
C THR A 642 -7.68 -10.39 29.05
N ARG A 643 -7.11 -10.49 30.27
CA ARG A 643 -7.79 -11.17 31.37
C ARG A 643 -9.14 -10.48 31.47
N ALA A 644 -10.21 -11.18 31.15
CA ALA A 644 -11.54 -10.67 31.37
C ALA A 644 -11.61 -10.33 32.86
N GLU A 645 -11.52 -9.04 33.20
CA GLU A 645 -11.88 -8.59 34.53
C GLU A 645 -13.35 -8.94 34.65
N GLY A 646 -13.60 -10.05 35.35
CA GLY A 646 -14.91 -10.63 35.61
C GLY A 646 -15.89 -9.63 36.19
#